data_AF-A0A3B9YGZ6-F1
#
_entry.id   AF-A0A3B9YGZ6-F1
#
_cell.length_a   1.000
_cell.length_b   1.000
_cell.length_c   1.000
_cell.angle_alpha   90.00
_cell.angle_beta   90.00
_cell.angle_gamma   90.00
#
_symmetry.space_group_name_H-M   'P 1'
#
loop_
_entity.id
_entity.type
_entity.pdbx_description
1 polymer ?
#
loop_
_entity_poly.entity_id
_entity_poly.type
_entity_poly.pdbx_seq_one_letter_code
_entity_poly.pdbx_strand_id
1 'polypeptide(L)'
;MKTLIFATILTTLPAFAAEAPPSAEEASPLPATQAAYAALEDALGAGNVQTLSDRGVLLLSGSKKSRGVLHVQWPLLEQLAAGAEDFSVFAGLYVKARAGKEIDGDASALRRIEKMKDAGPLTSAVRAAAAILASQLENIGPPPEAKPLPATPWGRAFWARTHADLVSDYRPAAHLFFSTLLYGPFKDDQAEAHFLAAQPVAVESLQRDQRAGEASPQTLSAIAAYLTEQKRLWDVSQTRSRLAALERSTNLSRDAKDLSALAERLSSGPDALRALRFALKSKGPAPVARFSGADLHVNLASGSEPYDVGDEAVVSLAYWVEGLSAKDSIEVTEAGFLDEGEAGLSALKTSVLKRSAGGPHTLRYTVPLRSSGRKVFRFLLEAADGASASREAVIEVSPRFDEVVSAAADAESDAQACRLEEAETGFSDLEKSLREADKPQFRSLLSWLKPRIKRAAEQAAQAKTLGELMDGVRLHASKERCDFKSEKARRALALLDGLPPGCDRLSAPQEGAAAGLRAELETLLRQTELRRANQDAFRASAETARKQEAACRHEEAAEAYASALALLDSDGEARCGPWESDYTAIRLQDLPRARAGKAISDDVEAKLVEAQSADHAGALAILTPLIARIDSLESRSCYQALRKKAEELASAAGLALGPGEAAEGTPSKDDTDEAIRAVSSERERLDRIEAERRERERLSQEPSIRSGREPAATPEKGGQP
;
A
#
# COMPACT_ATOMS: atom_id res chain seq x y z
N MET A 1 104.69 30.46 -38.94
CA MET A 1 105.24 29.80 -40.12
C MET A 1 104.79 28.34 -40.10
N LYS A 2 104.12 27.89 -41.16
CA LYS A 2 103.75 26.50 -41.51
C LYS A 2 102.73 25.74 -40.66
N THR A 3 101.53 25.75 -41.24
CA THR A 3 100.42 24.80 -41.21
C THR A 3 100.79 23.38 -41.68
N LEU A 4 99.91 22.40 -41.37
CA LEU A 4 99.60 21.14 -42.09
C LEU A 4 100.59 19.96 -41.81
N ILE A 5 100.22 18.66 -41.69
CA ILE A 5 98.99 17.91 -42.03
C ILE A 5 99.13 16.41 -41.60
N PHE A 6 97.98 15.75 -41.36
CA PHE A 6 97.62 14.31 -41.52
C PHE A 6 98.23 13.23 -40.62
N ALA A 7 97.41 12.51 -39.84
CA ALA A 7 96.63 11.28 -40.15
C ALA A 7 97.49 10.02 -39.85
N THR A 8 97.04 8.91 -39.24
CA THR A 8 95.83 8.11 -39.47
C THR A 8 95.77 6.99 -38.38
N ILE A 9 94.63 6.85 -37.69
CA ILE A 9 93.86 5.60 -37.39
C ILE A 9 94.46 4.38 -36.62
N LEU A 10 93.65 3.92 -35.64
CA LEU A 10 93.24 2.55 -35.23
C LEU A 10 93.57 2.07 -33.79
N THR A 11 92.51 2.09 -32.96
CA THR A 11 92.05 1.10 -31.94
C THR A 11 93.02 0.44 -30.95
N THR A 12 92.75 0.61 -29.66
CA THR A 12 92.44 -0.50 -28.71
C THR A 12 91.88 0.05 -27.38
N LEU A 13 90.99 -0.73 -26.78
CA LEU A 13 90.24 -0.55 -25.51
C LEU A 13 90.99 0.15 -24.35
N PRO A 14 90.35 1.04 -23.57
CA PRO A 14 90.84 1.38 -22.24
C PRO A 14 90.15 0.56 -21.15
N ALA A 15 91.00 0.01 -20.28
CA ALA A 15 90.66 -0.57 -19.00
C ALA A 15 90.08 0.51 -18.07
N PHE A 16 89.08 0.10 -17.29
CA PHE A 16 88.44 0.85 -16.22
C PHE A 16 89.45 1.33 -15.17
N ALA A 17 89.53 2.65 -14.98
CA ALA A 17 90.02 3.26 -13.75
C ALA A 17 88.80 3.59 -12.89
N ALA A 18 88.79 3.07 -11.66
CA ALA A 18 87.72 3.24 -10.70
C ALA A 18 87.65 4.70 -10.22
N GLU A 19 86.54 5.36 -10.55
CA GLU A 19 86.12 6.63 -9.98
C GLU A 19 85.26 6.33 -8.76
N ALA A 20 85.65 6.86 -7.59
CA ALA A 20 84.96 6.64 -6.33
C ALA A 20 83.52 7.18 -6.42
N PRO A 21 82.50 6.41 -6.02
CA PRO A 21 81.14 6.92 -5.96
C PRO A 21 81.02 8.03 -4.91
N PRO A 22 80.18 9.06 -5.14
CA PRO A 22 79.89 10.05 -4.12
C PRO A 22 79.33 9.35 -2.88
N SER A 23 79.84 9.73 -1.72
CA SER A 23 79.33 9.33 -0.41
C SER A 23 77.82 9.53 -0.37
N ALA A 24 77.08 8.43 -0.23
CA ALA A 24 75.67 8.48 0.12
C ALA A 24 75.55 9.22 1.45
N GLU A 25 74.89 10.38 1.45
CA GLU A 25 74.24 10.86 2.67
C GLU A 25 73.37 9.71 3.18
N GLU A 26 73.72 9.19 4.36
CA GLU A 26 72.85 8.30 5.12
C GLU A 26 71.56 9.07 5.41
N ALA A 27 70.55 8.89 4.55
CA ALA A 27 69.18 9.22 4.89
C ALA A 27 68.86 8.46 6.18
N SER A 28 68.73 9.17 7.30
CA SER A 28 68.29 8.57 8.56
C SER A 28 67.03 7.76 8.27
N PRO A 29 66.98 6.47 8.61
CA PRO A 29 65.81 5.65 8.29
C PRO A 29 64.60 6.28 8.97
N LEU A 30 63.60 6.66 8.19
CA LEU A 30 62.35 7.23 8.70
C LEU A 30 61.71 6.23 9.69
N PRO A 31 60.95 6.72 10.69
CA PRO A 31 60.06 5.85 11.46
C PRO A 31 59.16 5.01 10.54
N ALA A 32 58.87 3.78 10.94
CA ALA A 32 58.14 2.80 10.11
C ALA A 32 56.78 3.33 9.60
N THR A 33 56.10 4.13 10.42
CA THR A 33 54.83 4.81 10.11
C THR A 33 54.98 5.88 9.02
N GLN A 34 56.07 6.66 9.04
CA GLN A 34 56.38 7.66 8.02
C GLN A 34 56.85 7.00 6.72
N ALA A 35 57.65 5.94 6.81
CA ALA A 35 58.01 5.12 5.65
C ALA A 35 56.79 4.47 4.99
N ALA A 36 55.83 3.99 5.80
CA ALA A 36 54.55 3.47 5.33
C ALA A 36 53.70 4.54 4.64
N TYR A 37 53.68 5.76 5.17
CA TYR A 37 53.01 6.89 4.53
C TYR A 37 53.65 7.25 3.19
N ALA A 38 54.99 7.35 3.12
CA ALA A 38 55.71 7.61 1.89
C ALA A 38 55.42 6.54 0.82
N ALA A 39 55.45 5.26 1.19
CA ALA A 39 55.12 4.17 0.26
C ALA A 39 53.67 4.23 -0.26
N LEU A 40 52.72 4.63 0.60
CA LEU A 40 51.32 4.85 0.22
C LEU A 40 51.15 6.07 -0.69
N GLU A 41 51.84 7.17 -0.39
CA GLU A 41 51.81 8.39 -1.18
C GLU A 41 52.42 8.17 -2.58
N ASP A 42 53.53 7.42 -2.67
CA ASP A 42 54.14 7.04 -3.94
C ASP A 42 53.22 6.13 -4.77
N ALA A 43 52.53 5.19 -4.13
CA ALA A 43 51.66 4.24 -4.82
C ALA A 43 50.29 4.82 -5.23
N LEU A 44 49.63 5.57 -4.34
CA LEU A 44 48.26 6.04 -4.53
C LEU A 44 48.17 7.54 -4.86
N GLY A 45 49.18 8.32 -4.51
CA GLY A 45 49.16 9.78 -4.54
C GLY A 45 48.54 10.40 -3.29
N ALA A 46 49.05 11.57 -2.89
CA ALA A 46 48.66 12.29 -1.66
C ALA A 46 47.14 12.52 -1.53
N GLY A 47 46.47 12.82 -2.65
CA GLY A 47 45.02 13.05 -2.68
C GLY A 47 44.22 11.81 -2.31
N ASN A 48 44.61 10.65 -2.84
CA ASN A 48 43.94 9.38 -2.57
C ASN A 48 44.22 8.87 -1.15
N VAL A 49 45.44 9.07 -0.64
CA VAL A 49 45.76 8.77 0.77
C VAL A 49 44.91 9.63 1.70
N GLN A 50 44.72 10.91 1.38
CA GLN A 50 43.81 11.78 2.13
C GLN A 50 42.35 11.30 2.03
N THR A 51 41.88 10.90 0.84
CA THR A 51 40.53 10.32 0.67
C THR A 51 40.34 9.07 1.55
N LEU A 52 41.30 8.15 1.58
CA LEU A 52 41.25 6.98 2.46
C LEU A 52 41.22 7.38 3.94
N SER A 53 41.91 8.44 4.33
CA SER A 53 41.84 8.98 5.68
C SER A 53 40.47 9.61 6.00
N ASP A 54 39.94 10.43 5.10
CA ASP A 54 38.66 11.13 5.27
C ASP A 54 37.48 10.15 5.30
N ARG A 55 37.62 9.01 4.62
CA ARG A 55 36.63 7.92 4.59
C ARG A 55 36.84 6.89 5.69
N GLY A 56 37.75 7.11 6.64
CA GLY A 56 37.94 6.21 7.77
C GLY A 56 38.50 4.83 7.39
N VAL A 57 39.27 4.72 6.31
CA VAL A 57 40.01 3.51 5.95
C VAL A 57 41.43 3.56 6.53
N LEU A 58 42.00 4.76 6.61
CA LEU A 58 43.32 5.02 7.19
C LEU A 58 43.22 6.05 8.31
N LEU A 59 44.17 6.01 9.22
CA LEU A 59 44.41 7.07 10.19
C LEU A 59 45.83 7.58 10.02
N LEU A 60 45.98 8.88 9.83
CA LEU A 60 47.26 9.54 9.67
C LEU A 60 47.71 10.21 10.96
N SER A 61 49.01 10.21 11.23
CA SER A 61 49.68 10.94 12.30
C SER A 61 50.54 12.09 11.78
N GLY A 62 51.02 12.93 12.69
CA GLY A 62 52.03 13.95 12.42
C GLY A 62 51.50 15.17 11.65
N SER A 63 52.37 16.17 11.54
CA SER A 63 52.14 17.34 10.68
C SER A 63 52.42 17.01 9.21
N LYS A 64 52.05 17.90 8.27
CA LYS A 64 52.23 17.66 6.82
C LYS A 64 53.66 17.24 6.40
N LYS A 65 54.69 17.63 7.17
CA LYS A 65 56.09 17.29 6.92
C LYS A 65 56.57 15.97 7.59
N SER A 66 55.77 15.40 8.49
CA SER A 66 56.10 14.22 9.30
C SER A 66 54.94 13.22 9.31
N ARG A 67 54.12 13.22 8.24
CA ARG A 67 52.93 12.37 8.18
C ARG A 67 53.31 10.89 8.27
N GLY A 68 52.61 10.17 9.13
CA GLY A 68 52.74 8.73 9.27
C GLY A 68 51.39 8.03 9.13
N VAL A 69 51.41 6.72 8.86
CA VAL A 69 50.22 5.86 8.92
C VAL A 69 50.14 5.25 10.32
N LEU A 70 49.17 5.71 11.10
CA LEU A 70 48.96 5.31 12.49
C LEU A 70 48.08 4.06 12.62
N HIS A 71 47.05 3.94 11.76
CA HIS A 71 46.17 2.77 11.72
C HIS A 71 45.64 2.53 10.31
N VAL A 72 45.37 1.25 10.01
CA VAL A 72 44.82 0.80 8.74
C VAL A 72 43.65 -0.14 9.00
N GLN A 73 42.48 0.16 8.42
CA GLN A 73 41.37 -0.78 8.34
C GLN A 73 41.60 -1.76 7.20
N TRP A 74 42.36 -2.81 7.50
CA TRP A 74 42.78 -3.81 6.52
C TRP A 74 41.61 -4.44 5.75
N PRO A 75 40.51 -4.89 6.38
CA PRO A 75 39.41 -5.52 5.65
C PRO A 75 38.83 -4.60 4.56
N LEU A 76 38.70 -3.31 4.87
CA LEU A 76 38.19 -2.33 3.91
C LEU A 76 39.18 -2.02 2.80
N LEU A 77 40.44 -1.82 3.16
CA LEU A 77 41.46 -1.53 2.17
C LEU A 77 41.68 -2.73 1.21
N GLU A 78 41.62 -3.96 1.73
CA GLU A 78 41.69 -5.20 0.94
C GLU A 78 40.45 -5.37 0.07
N GLN A 79 39.25 -5.08 0.58
CA GLN A 79 38.01 -5.13 -0.20
C GLN A 79 38.05 -4.10 -1.35
N LEU A 80 38.57 -2.90 -1.10
CA LEU A 80 38.75 -1.87 -2.14
C LEU A 80 39.74 -2.31 -3.22
N ALA A 81 40.84 -2.94 -2.83
CA ALA A 81 41.82 -3.45 -3.78
C ALA A 81 41.28 -4.63 -4.58
N ALA A 82 40.60 -5.59 -3.93
CA ALA A 82 40.01 -6.75 -4.60
C ALA A 82 38.88 -6.35 -5.57
N GLY A 83 38.12 -5.29 -5.24
CA GLY A 83 37.05 -4.75 -6.07
C GLY A 83 37.48 -3.66 -7.07
N ALA A 84 38.77 -3.33 -7.18
CA ALA A 84 39.24 -2.18 -7.96
C ALA A 84 38.79 -2.23 -9.44
N GLU A 85 38.79 -3.41 -10.06
CA GLU A 85 38.27 -3.57 -11.42
C GLU A 85 36.76 -3.33 -11.50
N ASP A 86 35.99 -3.89 -10.57
CA ASP A 86 34.53 -3.70 -10.50
C ASP A 86 34.18 -2.21 -10.30
N PHE A 87 34.91 -1.51 -9.44
CA PHE A 87 34.71 -0.08 -9.20
C PHE A 87 35.07 0.78 -10.42
N SER A 88 36.08 0.38 -11.18
CA SER A 88 36.44 1.04 -12.44
C SER A 88 35.33 0.87 -13.49
N VAL A 89 34.75 -0.34 -13.58
CA VAL A 89 33.57 -0.61 -14.42
C VAL A 89 32.39 0.25 -13.99
N PHE A 90 32.07 0.27 -12.69
CA PHE A 90 31.00 1.11 -12.15
C PHE A 90 31.20 2.59 -12.49
N ALA A 91 32.39 3.14 -12.24
CA ALA A 91 32.67 4.55 -12.49
C ALA A 91 32.50 4.91 -13.98
N GLY A 92 32.99 4.05 -14.88
CA GLY A 92 32.83 4.22 -16.32
C GLY A 92 31.36 4.21 -16.76
N LEU A 93 30.58 3.24 -16.28
CA LEU A 93 29.15 3.12 -16.58
C LEU A 93 28.34 4.28 -16.00
N TYR A 94 28.64 4.69 -14.77
CA TYR A 94 28.00 5.82 -14.12
C TYR A 94 28.21 7.13 -14.90
N VAL A 95 29.44 7.41 -15.36
CA VAL A 95 29.73 8.59 -16.18
C VAL A 95 29.00 8.54 -17.52
N LYS A 96 28.97 7.39 -18.19
CA LYS A 96 28.22 7.21 -19.45
C LYS A 96 26.70 7.44 -19.23
N ALA A 97 26.10 6.79 -18.24
CA ALA A 97 24.68 6.90 -17.93
C ALA A 97 24.28 8.32 -17.54
N ARG A 98 25.10 9.00 -16.73
CA ARG A 98 24.89 10.41 -16.35
C ARG A 98 24.92 11.34 -17.55
N ALA A 99 25.82 11.09 -18.50
CA ALA A 99 25.89 11.81 -19.78
C ALA A 99 24.73 11.47 -20.74
N GLY A 100 23.81 10.56 -20.36
CA GLY A 100 22.73 10.09 -21.20
C GLY A 100 23.19 9.24 -22.38
N LYS A 101 24.41 8.68 -22.30
CA LYS A 101 24.93 7.75 -23.29
C LYS A 101 24.43 6.35 -22.96
N GLU A 102 24.25 5.54 -24.00
CA GLU A 102 23.97 4.13 -23.85
C GLU A 102 25.11 3.44 -23.07
N ILE A 103 24.72 2.53 -22.18
CA ILE A 103 25.65 1.72 -21.40
C ILE A 103 25.50 0.27 -21.79
N ASP A 104 26.63 -0.41 -21.89
CA ASP A 104 26.80 -1.76 -22.39
C ASP A 104 27.76 -2.54 -21.47
N GLY A 105 27.56 -3.85 -21.35
CA GLY A 105 28.43 -4.73 -20.57
C GLY A 105 27.69 -5.71 -19.66
N ASP A 106 28.47 -6.45 -18.87
CA ASP A 106 27.98 -7.43 -17.89
C ASP A 106 27.63 -6.74 -16.55
N ALA A 107 26.42 -7.01 -16.04
CA ALA A 107 25.95 -6.49 -14.77
C ALA A 107 26.65 -7.12 -13.55
N SER A 108 27.41 -8.20 -13.71
CA SER A 108 28.03 -8.96 -12.62
C SER A 108 28.89 -8.09 -11.69
N ALA A 109 29.70 -7.16 -12.24
CA ALA A 109 30.51 -6.25 -11.44
C ALA A 109 29.65 -5.33 -10.55
N LEU A 110 28.57 -4.79 -11.11
CA LEU A 110 27.64 -3.93 -10.39
C LEU A 110 26.87 -4.69 -9.31
N ARG A 111 26.48 -5.95 -9.59
CA ARG A 111 25.83 -6.83 -8.61
C ARG A 111 26.76 -7.22 -7.46
N ARG A 112 28.06 -7.38 -7.71
CA ARG A 112 29.05 -7.56 -6.64
C ARG A 112 29.13 -6.33 -5.76
N ILE A 113 29.26 -5.14 -6.35
CA ILE A 113 29.27 -3.85 -5.62
C ILE A 113 27.99 -3.67 -4.79
N GLU A 114 26.82 -3.94 -5.37
CA GLU A 114 25.53 -3.86 -4.68
C GLU A 114 25.47 -4.76 -3.43
N LYS A 115 26.10 -5.94 -3.45
CA LYS A 115 26.09 -6.90 -2.34
C LYS A 115 27.13 -6.60 -1.26
N MET A 116 28.10 -5.75 -1.53
CA MET A 116 29.11 -5.35 -0.54
C MET A 116 28.45 -4.49 0.57
N LYS A 117 28.97 -4.55 1.79
CA LYS A 117 28.45 -3.75 2.92
C LYS A 117 28.81 -2.28 2.76
N ASP A 118 27.96 -1.39 3.28
CA ASP A 118 28.23 0.04 3.32
C ASP A 118 29.43 0.32 4.21
N ALA A 119 30.53 0.81 3.63
CA ALA A 119 31.73 1.14 4.38
C ALA A 119 32.76 1.97 3.59
N GLY A 120 33.42 2.89 4.28
CA GLY A 120 34.46 3.72 3.69
C GLY A 120 33.99 4.50 2.45
N PRO A 121 34.65 4.37 1.28
CA PRO A 121 34.22 5.02 0.04
C PRO A 121 33.05 4.28 -0.66
N LEU A 122 32.67 3.08 -0.21
CA LEU A 122 31.50 2.37 -0.70
C LEU A 122 30.27 2.78 0.11
N THR A 123 29.62 3.87 -0.32
CA THR A 123 28.43 4.40 0.35
C THR A 123 27.14 3.73 -0.15
N SER A 124 26.07 3.84 0.62
CA SER A 124 24.73 3.39 0.21
C SER A 124 24.29 4.01 -1.12
N ALA A 125 24.71 5.25 -1.39
CA ALA A 125 24.47 5.92 -2.66
C ALA A 125 25.22 5.23 -3.83
N VAL A 126 26.48 4.85 -3.63
CA VAL A 126 27.24 4.09 -4.66
C VAL A 126 26.57 2.75 -4.94
N ARG A 127 26.13 2.01 -3.91
CA ARG A 127 25.43 0.73 -4.10
C ARG A 127 24.08 0.89 -4.78
N ALA A 128 23.29 1.88 -4.38
CA ALA A 128 22.01 2.18 -5.02
C ALA A 128 22.21 2.57 -6.49
N ALA A 129 23.25 3.35 -6.80
CA ALA A 129 23.63 3.66 -8.17
C ALA A 129 24.07 2.40 -8.95
N ALA A 130 24.86 1.53 -8.34
CA ALA A 130 25.26 0.26 -8.93
C ALA A 130 24.04 -0.64 -9.21
N ALA A 131 23.06 -0.72 -8.29
CA ALA A 131 21.82 -1.47 -8.49
C ALA A 131 20.96 -0.89 -9.63
N ILE A 132 20.85 0.44 -9.73
CA ILE A 132 20.15 1.11 -10.82
C ILE A 132 20.82 0.80 -12.17
N LEU A 133 22.15 0.89 -12.24
CA LEU A 133 22.92 0.58 -13.44
C LEU A 133 22.89 -0.91 -13.78
N ALA A 134 22.92 -1.81 -12.79
CA ALA A 134 22.82 -3.25 -12.97
C ALA A 134 21.47 -3.62 -13.56
N SER A 135 20.40 -3.04 -12.99
CA SER A 135 19.05 -3.18 -13.53
C SER A 135 18.99 -2.70 -14.97
N GLN A 136 19.62 -1.56 -15.31
CA GLN A 136 19.66 -1.11 -16.70
C GLN A 136 20.40 -2.09 -17.62
N LEU A 137 21.55 -2.64 -17.20
CA LEU A 137 22.34 -3.60 -18.00
C LEU A 137 21.63 -4.95 -18.20
N GLU A 138 21.00 -5.49 -17.16
CA GLU A 138 20.20 -6.73 -17.26
C GLU A 138 18.94 -6.56 -18.12
N ASN A 139 18.48 -5.32 -18.21
CA ASN A 139 17.29 -4.92 -18.93
C ASN A 139 17.61 -4.34 -20.32
N ILE A 140 18.85 -4.49 -20.84
CA ILE A 140 19.24 -3.99 -22.16
C ILE A 140 18.33 -4.60 -23.24
N GLY A 141 17.67 -3.72 -23.96
CA GLY A 141 16.97 -3.97 -25.22
C GLY A 141 17.06 -2.69 -26.06
N PRO A 142 16.75 -2.76 -27.37
CA PRO A 142 16.68 -1.55 -28.18
C PRO A 142 15.77 -0.53 -27.50
N PRO A 143 16.14 0.77 -27.45
CA PRO A 143 15.27 1.79 -26.90
C PRO A 143 13.93 1.70 -27.61
N PRO A 144 12.81 1.60 -26.87
CA PRO A 144 11.53 1.36 -27.49
C PRO A 144 11.14 2.62 -28.25
N GLU A 145 10.74 2.47 -29.52
CA GLU A 145 10.13 3.56 -30.28
C GLU A 145 8.80 3.99 -29.62
N ALA A 146 8.15 3.06 -28.90
CA ALA A 146 6.94 3.28 -28.13
C ALA A 146 7.23 3.67 -26.66
N LYS A 147 6.38 4.54 -26.10
CA LYS A 147 6.45 4.91 -24.67
C LYS A 147 6.15 3.67 -23.81
N PRO A 148 6.92 3.38 -22.74
CA PRO A 148 6.59 2.28 -21.84
C PRO A 148 5.17 2.44 -21.29
N LEU A 149 4.47 1.34 -21.04
CA LEU A 149 3.13 1.29 -20.43
C LEU A 149 2.87 2.37 -19.34
N PRO A 150 3.66 2.51 -18.27
CA PRO A 150 3.51 3.58 -17.24
C PRO A 150 3.58 5.02 -17.72
N ALA A 151 4.21 5.26 -18.86
CA ALA A 151 4.30 6.58 -19.43
C ALA A 151 3.00 6.98 -20.14
N THR A 152 2.07 6.05 -20.37
CA THR A 152 0.72 6.33 -20.85
C THR A 152 -0.24 6.57 -19.67
N PRO A 153 -1.28 7.42 -19.81
CA PRO A 153 -2.25 7.66 -18.73
C PRO A 153 -2.98 6.39 -18.27
N TRP A 154 -3.38 5.53 -19.21
CA TRP A 154 -4.09 4.28 -18.92
C TRP A 154 -3.16 3.22 -18.31
N GLY A 155 -1.92 3.10 -18.80
CA GLY A 155 -0.94 2.17 -18.24
C GLY A 155 -0.49 2.58 -16.85
N ARG A 156 -0.37 3.90 -16.57
CA ARG A 156 -0.16 4.42 -15.22
C ARG A 156 -1.31 4.08 -14.27
N ALA A 157 -2.56 4.25 -14.72
CA ALA A 157 -3.73 3.91 -13.92
C ALA A 157 -3.80 2.41 -13.63
N PHE A 158 -3.50 1.57 -14.62
CA PHE A 158 -3.40 0.12 -14.46
C PHE A 158 -2.33 -0.27 -13.43
N TRP A 159 -1.12 0.28 -13.54
CA TRP A 159 -0.04 -0.01 -12.58
C TRP A 159 -0.34 0.49 -11.16
N ALA A 160 -0.90 1.69 -11.01
CA ALA A 160 -1.28 2.22 -9.70
C ALA A 160 -2.35 1.35 -9.01
N ARG A 161 -3.29 0.80 -9.77
CA ARG A 161 -4.37 -0.06 -9.24
C ARG A 161 -3.91 -1.48 -8.91
N THR A 162 -2.90 -1.98 -9.62
CA THR A 162 -2.42 -3.38 -9.50
C THR A 162 -1.13 -3.50 -8.71
N HIS A 163 -0.53 -2.38 -8.29
CA HIS A 163 0.81 -2.33 -7.68
C HIS A 163 1.87 -3.07 -8.49
N ALA A 164 1.72 -3.06 -9.81
CA ALA A 164 2.55 -3.83 -10.72
C ALA A 164 4.03 -3.39 -10.71
N ASP A 165 4.37 -2.23 -10.15
CA ASP A 165 5.75 -1.82 -9.88
C ASP A 165 6.42 -2.65 -8.75
N LEU A 166 5.64 -3.28 -7.88
CA LEU A 166 6.07 -4.07 -6.72
C LEU A 166 6.03 -5.59 -6.95
N VAL A 167 5.46 -6.05 -8.06
CA VAL A 167 5.22 -7.48 -8.33
C VAL A 167 6.36 -8.08 -9.15
N SER A 168 6.89 -9.22 -8.71
CA SER A 168 7.97 -9.96 -9.39
C SER A 168 7.49 -10.96 -10.44
N ASP A 169 6.21 -11.36 -10.41
CA ASP A 169 5.57 -12.25 -11.38
C ASP A 169 4.27 -11.64 -11.91
N TYR A 170 4.23 -11.33 -13.21
CA TYR A 170 3.08 -10.68 -13.83
C TYR A 170 1.97 -11.63 -14.28
N ARG A 171 2.08 -12.94 -14.05
CA ARG A 171 1.01 -13.92 -14.39
C ARG A 171 -0.34 -13.59 -13.73
N PRO A 172 -0.42 -13.25 -12.42
CA PRO A 172 -1.68 -12.84 -11.80
C PRO A 172 -2.24 -11.53 -12.37
N ALA A 173 -1.36 -10.61 -12.78
CA ALA A 173 -1.74 -9.33 -13.38
C ALA A 173 -2.21 -9.46 -14.85
N ALA A 174 -1.86 -10.56 -15.55
CA ALA A 174 -2.23 -10.78 -16.94
C ALA A 174 -3.75 -10.93 -17.14
N HIS A 175 -4.43 -11.60 -16.20
CA HIS A 175 -5.89 -11.73 -16.21
C HIS A 175 -6.59 -10.37 -16.06
N LEU A 176 -6.08 -9.53 -15.16
CA LEU A 176 -6.60 -8.19 -14.93
C LEU A 176 -6.34 -7.29 -16.14
N PHE A 177 -5.16 -7.38 -16.75
CA PHE A 177 -4.85 -6.62 -17.96
C PHE A 177 -5.77 -7.01 -19.12
N PHE A 178 -6.01 -8.31 -19.33
CA PHE A 178 -6.95 -8.79 -20.35
C PHE A 178 -8.37 -8.26 -20.11
N SER A 179 -8.93 -8.53 -18.93
CA SER A 179 -10.33 -8.21 -18.59
C SER A 179 -10.62 -6.73 -18.40
N THR A 180 -9.59 -5.90 -18.19
CA THR A 180 -9.75 -4.45 -17.98
C THR A 180 -9.45 -3.64 -19.22
N LEU A 181 -8.43 -4.03 -20.00
CA LEU A 181 -7.90 -3.20 -21.09
C LEU A 181 -8.04 -3.83 -22.48
N LEU A 182 -8.07 -5.16 -22.59
CA LEU A 182 -8.12 -5.85 -23.89
C LEU A 182 -9.50 -6.44 -24.22
N TYR A 183 -10.36 -6.59 -23.23
CA TYR A 183 -11.68 -7.20 -23.33
C TYR A 183 -12.63 -6.63 -22.26
N GLY A 184 -13.95 -6.66 -22.53
CA GLY A 184 -14.98 -6.20 -21.61
C GLY A 184 -15.50 -4.77 -21.87
N PRO A 185 -16.41 -4.25 -21.03
CA PRO A 185 -17.08 -2.97 -21.23
C PRO A 185 -16.16 -1.75 -21.13
N PHE A 186 -14.93 -1.94 -20.64
CA PHE A 186 -13.92 -0.88 -20.46
C PHE A 186 -12.67 -1.10 -21.34
N LYS A 187 -12.79 -1.90 -22.40
CA LYS A 187 -11.71 -2.12 -23.37
C LYS A 187 -11.14 -0.77 -23.86
N ASP A 188 -9.82 -0.68 -23.93
CA ASP A 188 -9.09 0.48 -24.43
C ASP A 188 -8.37 0.12 -25.73
N ASP A 189 -8.84 0.67 -26.85
CA ASP A 189 -8.27 0.39 -28.18
C ASP A 189 -6.80 0.85 -28.29
N GLN A 190 -6.37 1.85 -27.52
CA GLN A 190 -4.96 2.26 -27.47
C GLN A 190 -4.12 1.23 -26.71
N ALA A 191 -4.67 0.62 -25.66
CA ALA A 191 -3.99 -0.43 -24.92
C ALA A 191 -3.83 -1.71 -25.75
N GLU A 192 -4.86 -2.08 -26.52
CA GLU A 192 -4.80 -3.19 -27.47
C GLU A 192 -3.76 -2.94 -28.57
N ALA A 193 -3.80 -1.76 -29.22
CA ALA A 193 -2.84 -1.42 -30.26
C ALA A 193 -1.40 -1.44 -29.72
N HIS A 194 -1.18 -0.95 -28.50
CA HIS A 194 0.13 -0.95 -27.86
C HIS A 194 0.62 -2.37 -27.52
N PHE A 195 -0.27 -3.23 -27.00
CA PHE A 195 0.05 -4.64 -26.75
C PHE A 195 0.39 -5.38 -28.04
N LEU A 196 -0.43 -5.24 -29.09
CA LEU A 196 -0.24 -5.92 -30.37
C LEU A 196 0.99 -5.41 -31.14
N ALA A 197 1.35 -4.14 -30.99
CA ALA A 197 2.60 -3.61 -31.53
C ALA A 197 3.83 -4.30 -30.91
N ALA A 198 3.78 -4.62 -29.61
CA ALA A 198 4.85 -5.31 -28.90
C ALA A 198 4.79 -6.85 -29.04
N GLN A 199 3.60 -7.41 -29.28
CA GLN A 199 3.34 -8.86 -29.39
C GLN A 199 2.54 -9.19 -30.66
N PRO A 200 3.10 -8.98 -31.87
CA PRO A 200 2.36 -9.17 -33.13
C PRO A 200 1.92 -10.62 -33.37
N VAL A 201 2.60 -11.58 -32.76
CA VAL A 201 2.24 -13.01 -32.81
C VAL A 201 0.98 -13.34 -31.99
N ALA A 202 0.53 -12.43 -31.12
CA ALA A 202 -0.65 -12.64 -30.28
C ALA A 202 -1.97 -12.18 -30.95
N VAL A 203 -1.93 -11.66 -32.19
CA VAL A 203 -3.12 -11.12 -32.87
C VAL A 203 -4.23 -12.17 -33.00
N GLU A 204 -3.91 -13.35 -33.52
CA GLU A 204 -4.92 -14.39 -33.78
C GLU A 204 -5.47 -15.01 -32.48
N SER A 205 -4.62 -15.20 -31.47
CA SER A 205 -5.04 -15.73 -30.16
C SER A 205 -5.86 -14.69 -29.38
N LEU A 206 -5.47 -13.41 -29.39
CA LEU A 206 -6.22 -12.34 -28.74
C LEU A 206 -7.62 -12.19 -29.36
N GLN A 207 -7.74 -12.20 -30.69
CA GLN A 207 -9.04 -12.11 -31.37
C GLN A 207 -9.94 -13.29 -31.06
N ARG A 208 -9.38 -14.50 -30.96
CA ARG A 208 -10.13 -15.71 -30.57
C ARG A 208 -10.64 -15.59 -29.14
N ASP A 209 -9.78 -15.16 -28.23
CA ASP A 209 -10.09 -15.05 -26.80
C ASP A 209 -11.08 -13.91 -26.51
N GLN A 210 -11.00 -12.78 -27.23
CA GLN A 210 -12.01 -11.72 -27.17
C GLN A 210 -13.39 -12.19 -27.62
N ARG A 211 -13.47 -13.07 -28.64
CA ARG A 211 -14.75 -13.66 -29.08
C ARG A 211 -15.28 -14.68 -28.08
N ALA A 212 -14.40 -15.47 -27.47
CA ALA A 212 -14.75 -16.44 -26.44
C ALA A 212 -15.13 -15.77 -25.11
N GLY A 213 -14.65 -14.54 -24.88
CA GLY A 213 -14.87 -13.77 -23.66
C GLY A 213 -13.98 -14.17 -22.49
N GLU A 214 -12.99 -15.02 -22.72
CA GLU A 214 -12.06 -15.52 -21.72
C GLU A 214 -10.66 -15.66 -22.33
N ALA A 215 -9.62 -15.34 -21.56
CA ALA A 215 -8.24 -15.40 -22.01
C ALA A 215 -7.69 -16.83 -21.97
N SER A 216 -7.15 -17.30 -23.08
CA SER A 216 -6.44 -18.57 -23.14
C SER A 216 -5.09 -18.49 -22.42
N PRO A 217 -4.50 -19.63 -21.99
CA PRO A 217 -3.14 -19.66 -21.42
C PRO A 217 -2.08 -19.03 -22.34
N GLN A 218 -2.27 -19.11 -23.66
CA GLN A 218 -1.37 -18.53 -24.66
C GLN A 218 -1.41 -17.00 -24.61
N THR A 219 -2.60 -16.41 -24.59
CA THR A 219 -2.78 -14.95 -24.47
C THR A 219 -2.31 -14.43 -23.13
N LEU A 220 -2.61 -15.14 -22.03
CA LEU A 220 -2.15 -14.76 -20.70
C LEU A 220 -0.63 -14.80 -20.58
N SER A 221 0.02 -15.81 -21.16
CA SER A 221 1.48 -15.89 -21.21
C SER A 221 2.07 -14.74 -22.04
N ALA A 222 1.45 -14.39 -23.18
CA ALA A 222 1.89 -13.26 -24.00
C ALA A 222 1.72 -11.92 -23.27
N ILE A 223 0.62 -11.73 -22.53
CA ILE A 223 0.38 -10.55 -21.70
C ILE A 223 1.40 -10.46 -20.55
N ALA A 224 1.67 -11.57 -19.84
CA ALA A 224 2.66 -11.58 -18.77
C ALA A 224 4.07 -11.26 -19.29
N ALA A 225 4.45 -11.80 -20.46
CA ALA A 225 5.71 -11.48 -21.13
C ALA A 225 5.76 -10.00 -21.53
N TYR A 226 4.67 -9.46 -22.07
CA TYR A 226 4.54 -8.04 -22.39
C TYR A 226 4.68 -7.16 -21.14
N LEU A 227 3.98 -7.44 -20.03
CA LEU A 227 4.07 -6.65 -18.80
C LEU A 227 5.48 -6.66 -18.20
N THR A 228 6.14 -7.82 -18.24
CA THR A 228 7.55 -7.96 -17.86
C THR A 228 8.44 -7.06 -18.71
N GLU A 229 8.24 -7.08 -20.03
CA GLU A 229 8.97 -6.23 -20.96
C GLU A 229 8.69 -4.73 -20.72
N GLN A 230 7.45 -4.35 -20.44
CA GLN A 230 7.10 -2.95 -20.16
C GLN A 230 7.73 -2.43 -18.86
N LYS A 231 7.82 -3.28 -17.83
CA LYS A 231 8.54 -2.97 -16.58
C LYS A 231 10.03 -2.77 -16.87
N ARG A 232 10.62 -3.68 -17.66
CA ARG A 232 12.01 -3.63 -18.11
C ARG A 232 12.34 -2.30 -18.78
N LEU A 233 11.53 -1.91 -19.77
CA LEU A 233 11.65 -0.67 -20.53
C LEU A 233 11.47 0.57 -19.65
N TRP A 234 10.53 0.52 -18.70
CA TRP A 234 10.33 1.60 -17.75
C TRP A 234 11.55 1.82 -16.85
N ASP A 235 12.11 0.75 -16.30
CA ASP A 235 13.29 0.84 -15.44
C ASP A 235 14.47 1.48 -16.17
N VAL A 236 14.72 1.07 -17.42
CA VAL A 236 15.73 1.67 -18.30
C VAL A 236 15.44 3.15 -18.55
N SER A 237 14.19 3.50 -18.86
CA SER A 237 13.80 4.90 -19.12
C SER A 237 13.94 5.81 -17.90
N GLN A 238 13.77 5.25 -16.69
CA GLN A 238 13.84 5.98 -15.42
C GLN A 238 15.25 6.01 -14.82
N THR A 239 16.21 5.22 -15.32
CA THR A 239 17.57 5.17 -14.77
C THR A 239 18.19 6.55 -14.59
N ARG A 240 18.15 7.40 -15.62
CA ARG A 240 18.72 8.75 -15.55
C ARG A 240 18.03 9.61 -14.49
N SER A 241 16.70 9.56 -14.43
CA SER A 241 15.91 10.31 -13.43
C SER A 241 16.20 9.82 -12.01
N ARG A 242 16.36 8.51 -11.82
CA ARG A 242 16.69 7.88 -10.52
C ARG A 242 18.11 8.22 -10.08
N LEU A 243 19.09 8.13 -10.98
CA LEU A 243 20.47 8.58 -10.71
C LEU A 243 20.54 10.08 -10.40
N ALA A 244 19.82 10.91 -11.16
CA ALA A 244 19.75 12.36 -10.90
C ALA A 244 19.01 12.71 -9.61
N ALA A 245 18.02 11.91 -9.20
CA ALA A 245 17.39 12.05 -7.89
C ALA A 245 18.37 11.69 -6.77
N LEU A 246 19.12 10.59 -6.94
CA LEU A 246 20.14 10.14 -6.01
C LEU A 246 21.30 11.13 -5.88
N GLU A 247 21.77 11.72 -6.99
CA GLU A 247 22.78 12.80 -6.98
C GLU A 247 22.29 14.06 -6.26
N ARG A 248 20.99 14.37 -6.32
CA ARG A 248 20.42 15.55 -5.65
C ARG A 248 20.26 15.34 -4.14
N SER A 249 20.02 14.11 -3.71
CA SER A 249 19.80 13.77 -2.30
C SER A 249 21.05 13.28 -1.57
N THR A 250 22.16 13.00 -2.27
CA THR A 250 23.37 12.39 -1.70
C THR A 250 24.67 12.93 -2.30
N ASN A 251 25.82 12.45 -1.81
CA ASN A 251 27.15 12.80 -2.32
C ASN A 251 27.66 11.89 -3.46
N LEU A 252 26.77 11.14 -4.14
CA LEU A 252 27.12 10.13 -5.15
C LEU A 252 28.18 10.60 -6.17
N SER A 253 28.05 11.81 -6.72
CA SER A 253 29.00 12.30 -7.73
C SER A 253 30.42 12.47 -7.17
N ARG A 254 30.56 12.83 -5.89
CA ARG A 254 31.86 12.91 -5.22
C ARG A 254 32.37 11.51 -4.90
N ASP A 255 31.51 10.68 -4.30
CA ASP A 255 31.84 9.31 -3.92
C ASP A 255 32.32 8.48 -5.12
N ALA A 256 31.62 8.56 -6.25
CA ALA A 256 32.01 7.86 -7.48
C ALA A 256 33.35 8.35 -8.06
N LYS A 257 33.65 9.65 -7.95
CA LYS A 257 34.93 10.22 -8.40
C LYS A 257 36.09 9.75 -7.52
N ASP A 258 35.91 9.83 -6.21
CA ASP A 258 36.87 9.37 -5.20
C ASP A 258 37.16 7.88 -5.38
N LEU A 259 36.11 7.07 -5.54
CA LEU A 259 36.21 5.62 -5.76
C LEU A 259 36.91 5.29 -7.07
N SER A 260 36.61 6.02 -8.16
CA SER A 260 37.30 5.84 -9.45
C SER A 260 38.80 6.13 -9.35
N ALA A 261 39.18 7.22 -8.69
CA ALA A 261 40.58 7.60 -8.53
C ALA A 261 41.37 6.60 -7.66
N LEU A 262 40.72 6.03 -6.65
CA LEU A 262 41.29 4.96 -5.82
C LEU A 262 41.42 3.66 -6.59
N ALA A 263 40.38 3.26 -7.31
CA ALA A 263 40.33 2.04 -8.10
C ALA A 263 41.43 2.01 -9.18
N GLU A 264 41.62 3.11 -9.90
CA GLU A 264 42.67 3.24 -10.91
C GLU A 264 44.07 2.98 -10.32
N ARG A 265 44.38 3.56 -9.16
CA ARG A 265 45.68 3.40 -8.50
C ARG A 265 45.87 2.02 -7.87
N LEU A 266 44.82 1.45 -7.28
CA LEU A 266 44.88 0.11 -6.71
C LEU A 266 45.03 -0.97 -7.79
N SER A 267 44.40 -0.77 -8.96
CA SER A 267 44.54 -1.68 -10.10
C SER A 267 45.93 -1.61 -10.75
N SER A 268 46.55 -0.43 -10.80
CA SER A 268 47.88 -0.23 -11.39
C SER A 268 49.04 -0.53 -10.43
N GLY A 269 48.77 -0.65 -9.13
CA GLY A 269 49.76 -0.96 -8.09
C GLY A 269 49.31 -2.08 -7.15
N PRO A 270 49.13 -3.34 -7.62
CA PRO A 270 48.62 -4.44 -6.81
C PRO A 270 49.51 -4.79 -5.60
N ASP A 271 50.81 -4.49 -5.69
CA ASP A 271 51.76 -4.70 -4.60
C ASP A 271 51.76 -3.56 -3.56
N ALA A 272 51.00 -2.48 -3.75
CA ALA A 272 50.95 -1.34 -2.84
C ALA A 272 50.53 -1.76 -1.41
N LEU A 273 49.59 -2.68 -1.28
CA LEU A 273 49.17 -3.22 0.02
C LEU A 273 50.26 -4.06 0.68
N ARG A 274 51.03 -4.81 -0.11
CA ARG A 274 52.15 -5.61 0.39
C ARG A 274 53.30 -4.71 0.84
N ALA A 275 53.63 -3.70 0.04
CA ALA A 275 54.63 -2.69 0.38
C ALA A 275 54.25 -1.93 1.65
N LEU A 276 52.97 -1.55 1.80
CA LEU A 276 52.44 -0.94 3.02
C LEU A 276 52.58 -1.84 4.24
N ARG A 277 52.17 -3.12 4.14
CA ARG A 277 52.33 -4.11 5.22
C ARG A 277 53.78 -4.30 5.61
N PHE A 278 54.67 -4.32 4.63
CA PHE A 278 56.10 -4.45 4.86
C PHE A 278 56.67 -3.20 5.55
N ALA A 279 56.32 -2.00 5.07
CA ALA A 279 56.77 -0.74 5.65
C ALA A 279 56.31 -0.58 7.11
N LEU A 280 55.05 -0.91 7.43
CA LEU A 280 54.53 -0.88 8.80
C LEU A 280 55.19 -1.90 9.74
N LYS A 281 55.78 -2.98 9.20
CA LYS A 281 56.52 -4.00 9.94
C LYS A 281 58.04 -3.75 9.96
N SER A 282 58.52 -2.77 9.20
CA SER A 282 59.94 -2.47 9.11
C SER A 282 60.48 -1.94 10.44
N LYS A 283 61.72 -2.29 10.78
CA LYS A 283 62.37 -1.74 11.97
C LYS A 283 62.81 -0.33 11.66
N GLY A 284 62.10 0.65 12.23
CA GLY A 284 62.56 2.04 12.27
C GLY A 284 63.72 2.23 13.27
N PRO A 285 64.26 3.46 13.36
CA PRO A 285 65.20 3.82 14.41
C PRO A 285 64.58 3.59 15.80
N ALA A 286 65.41 3.23 16.78
CA ALA A 286 64.93 3.03 18.14
C ALA A 286 64.43 4.36 18.73
N PRO A 287 63.17 4.44 19.19
CA PRO A 287 62.63 5.69 19.73
C PRO A 287 63.31 6.04 21.06
N VAL A 288 63.46 7.35 21.31
CA VAL A 288 64.01 7.88 22.56
C VAL A 288 62.90 8.03 23.58
N ALA A 289 61.73 8.52 23.15
CA ALA A 289 60.56 8.64 24.00
C ALA A 289 59.92 7.29 24.32
N ARG A 290 59.28 7.19 25.49
CA ARG A 290 58.43 6.06 25.90
C ARG A 290 57.14 6.58 26.51
N PHE A 291 56.05 5.83 26.33
CA PHE A 291 54.75 6.17 26.93
C PHE A 291 54.40 5.19 28.05
N SER A 292 53.95 5.71 29.20
CA SER A 292 53.46 4.91 30.34
C SER A 292 52.10 5.42 30.85
N GLY A 293 51.39 4.58 31.64
CA GLY A 293 50.19 4.98 32.40
C GLY A 293 48.85 5.03 31.67
N ALA A 294 48.75 4.47 30.47
CA ALA A 294 47.58 4.58 29.59
C ALA A 294 46.45 3.58 29.93
N ASP A 295 45.74 3.70 31.05
CA ASP A 295 44.48 2.95 31.22
C ASP A 295 43.29 3.80 30.74
N LEU A 296 42.46 3.22 29.86
CA LEU A 296 41.27 3.87 29.33
C LEU A 296 40.12 3.68 30.32
N HIS A 297 39.55 4.77 30.79
CA HIS A 297 38.32 4.77 31.59
C HIS A 297 37.15 5.21 30.73
N VAL A 298 36.14 4.35 30.59
CA VAL A 298 34.90 4.68 29.89
C VAL A 298 33.83 4.98 30.92
N ASN A 299 33.24 6.17 30.84
CA ASN A 299 32.12 6.59 31.67
C ASN A 299 30.96 7.08 30.78
N LEU A 300 29.72 6.84 31.17
CA LEU A 300 28.57 7.52 30.55
C LEU A 300 28.60 9.01 30.86
N ALA A 301 28.34 9.86 29.85
CA ALA A 301 28.16 11.29 30.07
C ALA A 301 27.02 11.59 31.06
N SER A 302 25.97 10.75 31.04
CA SER A 302 24.77 10.86 31.88
C SER A 302 24.83 10.08 33.20
N GLY A 303 25.77 9.15 33.37
CA GLY A 303 25.88 8.28 34.54
C GLY A 303 24.87 7.12 34.65
N SER A 304 24.03 6.89 33.63
CA SER A 304 22.99 5.84 33.63
C SER A 304 23.36 4.66 32.73
N GLU A 305 23.75 3.52 33.30
CA GLU A 305 23.96 2.26 32.55
C GLU A 305 22.63 1.49 32.35
N PRO A 306 22.52 0.67 31.28
CA PRO A 306 23.48 0.42 30.19
C PRO A 306 23.55 1.57 29.16
N TYR A 307 24.52 1.57 28.24
CA TYR A 307 24.55 2.52 27.11
C TYR A 307 23.46 2.18 26.09
N ASP A 308 22.72 3.16 25.57
CA ASP A 308 21.77 2.96 24.47
C ASP A 308 22.17 3.77 23.24
N VAL A 309 21.58 3.43 22.08
CA VAL A 309 21.72 4.24 20.87
C VAL A 309 21.24 5.67 21.14
N GLY A 310 22.03 6.66 20.71
CA GLY A 310 21.79 8.08 20.97
C GLY A 310 22.52 8.64 22.19
N ASP A 311 23.10 7.79 23.04
CA ASP A 311 23.94 8.23 24.16
C ASP A 311 25.34 8.68 23.69
N GLU A 312 26.04 9.39 24.59
CA GLU A 312 27.45 9.74 24.43
C GLU A 312 28.32 9.03 25.48
N ALA A 313 29.29 8.26 25.01
CA ALA A 313 30.31 7.66 25.85
C ALA A 313 31.48 8.63 26.05
N VAL A 314 31.89 8.83 27.30
CA VAL A 314 33.04 9.66 27.65
C VAL A 314 34.22 8.77 27.97
N VAL A 315 35.22 8.78 27.10
CA VAL A 315 36.47 8.04 27.30
C VAL A 315 37.53 8.99 27.82
N SER A 316 38.10 8.68 28.98
CA SER A 316 39.15 9.47 29.63
C SER A 316 40.43 8.66 29.79
N LEU A 317 41.57 9.33 29.67
CA LEU A 317 42.89 8.72 29.73
C LEU A 317 43.89 9.70 30.36
N ALA A 318 44.87 9.16 31.08
CA ALA A 318 46.11 9.84 31.43
C ALA A 318 47.31 9.08 30.86
N TYR A 319 48.39 9.78 30.50
CA TYR A 319 49.64 9.14 30.11
C TYR A 319 50.87 10.01 30.43
N TRP A 320 52.05 9.42 30.48
CA TRP A 320 53.33 10.08 30.73
C TRP A 320 54.29 9.89 29.56
N VAL A 321 55.16 10.88 29.34
CA VAL A 321 56.25 10.82 28.36
C VAL A 321 57.58 10.66 29.09
N GLU A 322 58.24 9.54 28.91
CA GLU A 322 59.50 9.18 29.54
C GLU A 322 60.64 9.15 28.50
N GLY A 323 61.90 9.11 28.98
CA GLY A 323 63.09 9.01 28.11
C GLY A 323 63.63 10.33 27.56
N LEU A 324 62.86 11.42 27.68
CA LEU A 324 63.29 12.78 27.34
C LEU A 324 63.97 13.48 28.54
N SER A 325 64.84 14.45 28.28
CA SER A 325 65.37 15.29 29.34
C SER A 325 64.30 16.27 29.86
N ALA A 326 64.44 16.75 31.09
CA ALA A 326 63.41 17.57 31.76
C ALA A 326 63.06 18.89 31.03
N LYS A 327 63.92 19.37 30.12
CA LYS A 327 63.69 20.59 29.33
C LYS A 327 63.22 20.30 27.91
N ASP A 328 63.23 19.04 27.49
CA ASP A 328 62.87 18.65 26.13
C ASP A 328 61.38 18.40 26.00
N SER A 329 60.90 18.60 24.77
CA SER A 329 59.53 18.26 24.37
C SER A 329 59.56 17.55 23.03
N ILE A 330 58.63 16.63 22.82
CA ILE A 330 58.45 15.92 21.56
C ILE A 330 57.04 16.20 21.00
N GLU A 331 56.92 16.20 19.68
CA GLU A 331 55.62 16.22 19.02
C GLU A 331 54.96 14.84 19.16
N VAL A 332 53.74 14.82 19.67
CA VAL A 332 52.92 13.62 19.89
C VAL A 332 51.60 13.79 19.17
N THR A 333 51.25 12.80 18.37
CA THR A 333 49.92 12.61 17.81
C THR A 333 49.08 11.81 18.79
N GLU A 334 47.95 12.36 19.19
CA GLU A 334 46.91 11.73 19.98
C GLU A 334 45.70 11.48 19.08
N ALA A 335 45.33 10.21 18.89
CA ALA A 335 44.20 9.86 18.06
C ALA A 335 43.24 8.92 18.79
N GLY A 336 41.98 9.33 18.91
CA GLY A 336 40.90 8.51 19.45
C GLY A 336 39.83 8.29 18.38
N PHE A 337 39.33 7.07 18.26
CA PHE A 337 38.30 6.72 17.27
C PHE A 337 37.52 5.46 17.67
N LEU A 338 36.33 5.31 17.10
CA LEU A 338 35.60 4.05 17.12
C LEU A 338 36.06 3.19 15.94
N ASP A 339 36.46 1.97 16.25
CA ASP A 339 36.69 0.91 15.29
C ASP A 339 35.40 0.10 15.11
N GLU A 340 34.72 0.31 13.98
CA GLU A 340 33.51 -0.42 13.61
C GLU A 340 33.82 -1.63 12.71
N GLY A 341 35.08 -2.06 12.65
CA GLY A 341 35.53 -3.22 11.87
C GLY A 341 35.25 -3.03 10.39
N GLU A 342 34.36 -3.87 9.84
CA GLU A 342 33.95 -3.80 8.43
C GLU A 342 33.21 -2.52 8.05
N ALA A 343 32.73 -1.70 9.00
CA ALA A 343 32.14 -0.39 8.68
C ALA A 343 33.17 0.75 8.68
N GLY A 344 34.39 0.49 9.17
CA GLY A 344 35.52 1.43 9.16
C GLY A 344 35.69 2.24 10.44
N LEU A 345 36.39 3.37 10.33
CA LEU A 345 36.68 4.27 11.44
C LEU A 345 35.62 5.37 11.55
N SER A 346 35.06 5.55 12.75
CA SER A 346 34.09 6.62 13.05
C SER A 346 34.50 7.41 14.30
N ALA A 347 33.83 8.54 14.56
CA ALA A 347 34.09 9.43 15.69
C ALA A 347 35.58 9.81 15.87
N LEU A 348 36.30 9.97 14.74
CA LEU A 348 37.72 10.22 14.75
C LEU A 348 38.06 11.61 15.30
N LYS A 349 38.98 11.66 16.26
CA LYS A 349 39.59 12.90 16.75
C LYS A 349 41.09 12.72 16.87
N THR A 350 41.83 13.44 16.04
CA THR A 350 43.29 13.47 16.02
C THR A 350 43.79 14.85 16.46
N SER A 351 44.83 14.90 17.27
CA SER A 351 45.47 16.13 17.73
C SER A 351 46.98 15.95 17.73
N VAL A 352 47.71 16.92 17.20
CA VAL A 352 49.18 16.92 17.19
C VAL A 352 49.64 17.98 18.18
N LEU A 353 50.29 17.56 19.25
CA LEU A 353 50.63 18.40 20.41
C LEU A 353 52.10 18.24 20.79
N LYS A 354 52.72 19.32 21.28
CA LYS A 354 54.04 19.23 21.91
C LYS A 354 53.88 18.81 23.36
N ARG A 355 54.52 17.71 23.75
CA ARG A 355 54.49 17.16 25.11
C ARG A 355 55.89 17.18 25.71
N SER A 356 56.03 17.79 26.88
CA SER A 356 57.26 17.77 27.67
C SER A 356 57.45 16.43 28.37
N ALA A 357 58.68 16.13 28.79
CA ALA A 357 58.96 15.01 29.68
C ALA A 357 58.06 15.02 30.93
N GLY A 358 57.60 13.84 31.37
CA GLY A 358 56.71 13.65 32.51
C GLY A 358 55.22 13.53 32.16
N GLY A 359 54.36 13.82 33.15
CA GLY A 359 52.90 13.70 33.07
C GLY A 359 52.26 13.85 34.47
N PRO A 360 50.95 13.57 34.64
CA PRO A 360 50.04 13.03 33.62
C PRO A 360 49.60 14.07 32.61
N HIS A 361 49.62 13.70 31.33
CA HIS A 361 48.87 14.36 30.27
C HIS A 361 47.50 13.70 30.17
N THR A 362 46.44 14.46 30.41
CA THR A 362 45.06 13.93 30.46
C THR A 362 44.26 14.31 29.23
N LEU A 363 43.42 13.38 28.77
CA LEU A 363 42.61 13.52 27.57
C LEU A 363 41.19 13.03 27.83
N ARG A 364 40.24 13.65 27.14
CA ARG A 364 38.83 13.26 27.15
C ARG A 364 38.26 13.26 25.73
N TYR A 365 37.64 12.16 25.38
CA TYR A 365 36.91 11.95 24.14
C TYR A 365 35.43 11.75 24.45
N THR A 366 34.58 12.41 23.68
CA THR A 366 33.12 12.18 23.70
C THR A 366 32.77 11.47 22.41
N VAL A 367 32.18 10.30 22.54
CA VAL A 367 31.95 9.36 21.45
C VAL A 367 30.44 9.13 21.30
N PRO A 368 29.82 9.58 20.20
CA PRO A 368 28.40 9.36 19.97
C PRO A 368 28.13 7.90 19.59
N LEU A 369 27.16 7.27 20.26
CA LEU A 369 26.78 5.88 20.02
C LEU A 369 25.61 5.82 19.05
N ARG A 370 25.88 5.44 17.80
CA ARG A 370 24.90 5.52 16.69
C ARG A 370 24.24 4.19 16.34
N SER A 371 24.74 3.10 16.89
CA SER A 371 24.22 1.75 16.64
C SER A 371 24.46 0.86 17.84
N SER A 372 23.60 -0.14 18.02
CA SER A 372 23.69 -1.10 19.10
C SER A 372 24.88 -2.06 18.95
N GLY A 373 25.08 -2.87 19.98
CA GLY A 373 26.09 -3.91 20.04
C GLY A 373 27.43 -3.44 20.59
N ARG A 374 28.41 -4.33 20.49
CA ARG A 374 29.77 -4.11 20.99
C ARG A 374 30.51 -3.11 20.11
N LYS A 375 30.95 -2.00 20.68
CA LYS A 375 31.82 -1.00 20.03
C LYS A 375 33.22 -1.03 20.63
N VAL A 376 34.24 -0.89 19.80
CA VAL A 376 35.64 -0.86 20.24
C VAL A 376 36.16 0.55 20.03
N PHE A 377 36.36 1.29 21.11
CA PHE A 377 37.08 2.55 21.06
C PHE A 377 38.58 2.26 21.12
N ARG A 378 39.34 2.80 20.18
CA ARG A 378 40.80 2.70 20.17
C ARG A 378 41.41 4.08 20.37
N PHE A 379 42.45 4.11 21.18
CA PHE A 379 43.30 5.27 21.40
C PHE A 379 44.73 4.94 21.01
N LEU A 380 45.30 5.75 20.12
CA LEU A 380 46.64 5.61 19.60
C LEU A 380 47.46 6.87 19.91
N LEU A 381 48.66 6.66 20.43
CA LEU A 381 49.70 7.66 20.61
C LEU A 381 50.85 7.35 19.67
N GLU A 382 51.39 8.39 19.05
CA GLU A 382 52.64 8.31 18.31
C GLU A 382 53.47 9.58 18.49
N ALA A 383 54.71 9.44 18.93
CA ALA A 383 55.69 10.52 18.95
C ALA A 383 56.42 10.64 17.60
N ALA A 384 56.93 11.83 17.29
CA ALA A 384 57.65 12.10 16.04
C ALA A 384 58.91 11.25 15.83
N ASP A 385 59.49 10.67 16.90
CA ASP A 385 60.63 9.74 16.85
C ASP A 385 60.21 8.27 16.64
N GLY A 386 58.92 8.00 16.49
CA GLY A 386 58.36 6.67 16.26
C GLY A 386 57.93 5.92 17.53
N ALA A 387 58.05 6.50 18.73
CA ALA A 387 57.49 5.89 19.93
C ALA A 387 55.97 5.79 19.77
N SER A 388 55.35 4.65 20.09
CA SER A 388 53.90 4.50 19.98
C SER A 388 53.30 3.72 21.15
N ALA A 389 52.02 3.99 21.43
CA ALA A 389 51.22 3.23 22.39
C ALA A 389 49.78 3.11 21.90
N SER A 390 49.17 1.95 22.14
CA SER A 390 47.78 1.67 21.79
C SER A 390 47.02 1.16 22.99
N ARG A 391 45.77 1.59 23.12
CA ARG A 391 44.81 1.12 24.11
C ARG A 391 43.43 1.00 23.50
N GLU A 392 42.67 0.05 24.03
CA GLU A 392 41.32 -0.23 23.55
C GLU A 392 40.38 -0.30 24.74
N ALA A 393 39.16 0.17 24.53
CA ALA A 393 38.07 0.02 25.47
C ALA A 393 36.82 -0.47 24.75
N VAL A 394 36.10 -1.39 25.39
CA VAL A 394 34.85 -1.91 24.87
C VAL A 394 33.69 -1.10 25.44
N ILE A 395 32.80 -0.65 24.57
CA ILE A 395 31.55 0.03 24.94
C ILE A 395 30.41 -0.91 24.51
N GLU A 396 29.66 -1.44 25.47
CA GLU A 396 28.51 -2.29 25.19
C GLU A 396 27.24 -1.46 25.06
N VAL A 397 26.73 -1.34 23.84
CA VAL A 397 25.51 -0.61 23.54
C VAL A 397 24.33 -1.58 23.48
N SER A 398 23.35 -1.35 24.34
CA SER A 398 22.11 -2.12 24.48
C SER A 398 21.34 -2.21 23.15
N PRO A 399 20.74 -3.37 22.82
CA PRO A 399 19.89 -3.55 21.65
C PRO A 399 18.49 -2.95 21.83
N ARG A 400 18.12 -2.54 23.06
CA ARG A 400 16.75 -2.12 23.41
C ARG A 400 16.17 -1.06 22.48
N PHE A 401 16.97 -0.07 22.08
CA PHE A 401 16.50 0.98 21.16
C PHE A 401 16.09 0.40 19.80
N ASP A 402 16.92 -0.49 19.24
CA ASP A 402 16.67 -1.12 17.94
C ASP A 402 15.49 -2.12 18.04
N GLU A 403 15.36 -2.84 19.16
CA GLU A 403 14.23 -3.73 19.43
C GLU A 403 12.89 -2.99 19.46
N VAL A 404 12.83 -1.82 20.12
CA VAL A 404 11.62 -0.98 20.13
C VAL A 404 11.28 -0.48 18.72
N VAL A 405 12.29 -0.05 17.95
CA VAL A 405 12.07 0.39 16.56
C VAL A 405 11.55 -0.77 15.69
N SER A 406 12.11 -1.98 15.85
CA SER A 406 11.65 -3.18 15.15
C SER A 406 10.20 -3.52 15.52
N ALA A 407 9.88 -3.58 16.81
CA ALA A 407 8.53 -3.89 17.27
C ALA A 407 7.50 -2.83 16.82
N ALA A 408 7.90 -1.56 16.70
CA ALA A 408 7.05 -0.53 16.10
C ALA A 408 6.79 -0.79 14.61
N ALA A 409 7.80 -1.22 13.86
CA ALA A 409 7.65 -1.60 12.46
C ALA A 409 6.77 -2.85 12.30
N ASP A 410 6.88 -3.83 13.20
CA ASP A 410 6.03 -5.02 13.22
C ASP A 410 4.55 -4.63 13.46
N ALA A 411 4.27 -3.75 14.44
CA ALA A 411 2.93 -3.23 14.68
C ALA A 411 2.37 -2.42 13.49
N GLU A 412 3.21 -1.66 12.79
CA GLU A 412 2.81 -1.01 11.52
C GLU A 412 2.50 -2.04 10.43
N SER A 413 3.30 -3.09 10.31
CA SER A 413 3.08 -4.18 9.37
C SER A 413 1.78 -4.91 9.68
N ASP A 414 1.45 -5.14 10.96
CA ASP A 414 0.19 -5.74 11.38
C ASP A 414 -1.00 -4.86 10.99
N ALA A 415 -0.90 -3.54 11.20
CA ALA A 415 -1.93 -2.61 10.77
C ALA A 415 -2.13 -2.66 9.24
N GLN A 416 -1.04 -2.70 8.47
CA GLN A 416 -1.10 -2.81 7.00
C GLN A 416 -1.63 -4.17 6.53
N ALA A 417 -1.36 -5.24 7.27
CA ALA A 417 -1.92 -6.57 7.07
C ALA A 417 -3.35 -6.70 7.62
N CYS A 418 -3.94 -5.61 8.12
CA CYS A 418 -5.29 -5.54 8.67
C CYS A 418 -5.52 -6.42 9.91
N ARG A 419 -4.44 -6.72 10.62
CA ARG A 419 -4.38 -7.30 11.97
C ARG A 419 -4.44 -6.18 13.00
N LEU A 420 -5.60 -5.49 13.03
CA LEU A 420 -5.74 -4.20 13.72
C LEU A 420 -5.72 -4.33 15.25
N GLU A 421 -6.22 -5.45 15.79
CA GLU A 421 -6.17 -5.73 17.23
C GLU A 421 -4.75 -6.05 17.70
N GLU A 422 -4.00 -6.83 16.90
CA GLU A 422 -2.58 -7.10 17.17
C GLU A 422 -1.75 -5.81 17.09
N ALA A 423 -2.01 -4.97 16.08
CA ALA A 423 -1.35 -3.68 15.92
C ALA A 423 -1.63 -2.73 17.11
N GLU A 424 -2.90 -2.62 17.55
CA GLU A 424 -3.28 -1.80 18.71
C GLU A 424 -2.56 -2.31 19.98
N THR A 425 -2.56 -3.62 20.20
CA THR A 425 -1.90 -4.24 21.35
C THR A 425 -0.38 -3.99 21.31
N GLY A 426 0.27 -4.22 20.17
CA GLY A 426 1.70 -3.99 19.99
C GLY A 426 2.08 -2.53 20.23
N PHE A 427 1.30 -1.58 19.73
CA PHE A 427 1.51 -0.15 19.97
C PHE A 427 1.28 0.26 21.44
N SER A 428 0.30 -0.34 22.11
CA SER A 428 0.04 -0.11 23.55
C SER A 428 1.18 -0.62 24.42
N ASP A 429 1.71 -1.82 24.14
CA ASP A 429 2.85 -2.40 24.86
C ASP A 429 4.12 -1.57 24.67
N LEU A 430 4.35 -1.07 23.46
CA LEU A 430 5.43 -0.13 23.15
C LEU A 430 5.29 1.19 23.92
N GLU A 431 4.09 1.76 23.96
CA GLU A 431 3.83 2.98 24.71
C GLU A 431 4.14 2.79 26.21
N LYS A 432 3.72 1.67 26.79
CA LYS A 432 3.99 1.35 28.19
C LYS A 432 5.50 1.22 28.45
N SER A 433 6.21 0.43 27.63
CA SER A 433 7.66 0.22 27.73
C SER A 433 8.47 1.52 27.61
N LEU A 434 8.01 2.45 26.76
CA LEU A 434 8.66 3.73 26.52
C LEU A 434 8.35 4.81 27.56
N ARG A 435 7.17 4.80 28.17
CA ARG A 435 6.83 5.72 29.27
C ARG A 435 7.69 5.48 30.51
N GLU A 436 8.13 4.24 30.72
CA GLU A 436 9.00 3.83 31.82
C GLU A 436 10.49 4.14 31.55
N ALA A 437 10.85 4.63 30.35
CA ALA A 437 12.23 4.95 30.00
C ALA A 437 12.61 6.41 30.30
N ASP A 438 13.68 6.60 31.07
CA ASP A 438 14.14 7.93 31.50
C ASP A 438 15.02 8.68 30.49
N LYS A 439 15.43 8.04 29.39
CA LYS A 439 16.38 8.64 28.44
C LYS A 439 15.68 9.47 27.34
N PRO A 440 16.26 10.61 26.90
CA PRO A 440 15.65 11.53 25.92
C PRO A 440 15.27 10.88 24.58
N GLN A 441 16.09 9.95 24.07
CA GLN A 441 15.87 9.25 22.80
C GLN A 441 14.58 8.42 22.82
N PHE A 442 14.27 7.73 23.93
CA PHE A 442 13.04 6.96 24.09
C PHE A 442 11.82 7.87 24.21
N ARG A 443 11.96 9.03 24.86
CA ARG A 443 10.90 10.05 24.90
C ARG A 443 10.61 10.65 23.52
N SER A 444 11.66 10.89 22.72
CA SER A 444 11.53 11.35 21.33
C SER A 444 10.84 10.28 20.47
N LEU A 445 11.24 9.02 20.61
CA LEU A 445 10.62 7.90 19.91
C LEU A 445 9.13 7.75 20.28
N LEU A 446 8.79 7.85 21.56
CA LEU A 446 7.41 7.87 22.02
C LEU A 446 6.61 9.02 21.39
N SER A 447 7.19 10.23 21.32
CA SER A 447 6.52 11.37 20.65
C SER A 447 6.25 11.10 19.18
N TRP A 448 7.16 10.40 18.48
CA TRP A 448 6.98 10.00 17.09
C TRP A 448 5.95 8.88 16.92
N LEU A 449 5.82 7.98 17.91
CA LEU A 449 4.84 6.89 17.92
C LEU A 449 3.43 7.34 18.28
N LYS A 450 3.24 8.40 19.09
CA LYS A 450 1.91 8.85 19.56
C LYS A 450 0.85 8.99 18.47
N PRO A 451 1.10 9.64 17.31
CA PRO A 451 0.12 9.72 16.24
C PRO A 451 -0.23 8.35 15.64
N ARG A 452 0.72 7.41 15.63
CA ARG A 452 0.54 6.05 15.11
C ARG A 452 -0.28 5.19 16.06
N ILE A 453 0.04 5.26 17.35
CA ILE A 453 -0.75 4.62 18.43
C ILE A 453 -2.20 5.08 18.35
N LYS A 454 -2.42 6.40 18.25
CA LYS A 454 -3.77 6.97 18.12
C LYS A 454 -4.48 6.45 16.87
N ARG A 455 -3.79 6.44 15.73
CA ARG A 455 -4.35 5.95 14.45
C ARG A 455 -4.70 4.46 14.51
N ALA A 456 -3.85 3.63 15.10
CA ALA A 456 -4.09 2.20 15.26
C ALA A 456 -5.34 1.94 16.12
N ALA A 457 -5.47 2.63 17.26
CA ALA A 457 -6.65 2.55 18.11
C ALA A 457 -7.94 3.04 17.40
N GLU A 458 -7.85 4.14 16.64
CA GLU A 458 -8.97 4.62 15.81
C GLU A 458 -9.36 3.59 14.75
N GLN A 459 -8.40 2.97 14.07
CA GLN A 459 -8.64 1.96 13.03
C GLN A 459 -9.22 0.66 13.62
N ALA A 460 -8.71 0.19 14.76
CA ALA A 460 -9.27 -0.98 15.46
C ALA A 460 -10.72 -0.72 15.91
N ALA A 461 -11.00 0.46 16.49
CA ALA A 461 -12.35 0.85 16.88
C ALA A 461 -13.31 0.97 15.67
N GLN A 462 -12.84 1.53 14.55
CA GLN A 462 -13.60 1.62 13.30
C GLN A 462 -13.93 0.23 12.75
N ALA A 463 -12.97 -0.70 12.75
CA ALA A 463 -13.15 -2.07 12.28
C ALA A 463 -14.16 -2.84 13.15
N LYS A 464 -14.08 -2.70 14.48
CA LYS A 464 -15.08 -3.27 15.39
C LYS A 464 -16.48 -2.71 15.11
N THR A 465 -16.60 -1.39 14.99
CA THR A 465 -17.87 -0.72 14.68
C THR A 465 -18.42 -1.15 13.32
N LEU A 466 -17.55 -1.35 12.33
CA LEU A 466 -17.92 -1.84 11.01
C LEU A 466 -18.50 -3.25 11.10
N GLY A 467 -17.86 -4.16 11.83
CA GLY A 467 -18.35 -5.51 12.08
C GLY A 467 -19.75 -5.51 12.72
N GLU A 468 -19.97 -4.69 13.76
CA GLU A 468 -21.27 -4.53 14.41
C GLU A 468 -22.35 -3.93 13.48
N LEU A 469 -21.96 -3.07 12.54
CA LEU A 469 -22.88 -2.45 11.58
C LEU A 469 -23.31 -3.39 10.46
N MET A 470 -22.46 -4.34 10.05
CA MET A 470 -22.72 -5.21 8.90
C MET A 470 -24.02 -6.00 9.04
N ASP A 471 -24.28 -6.60 10.20
CA ASP A 471 -25.53 -7.32 10.45
C ASP A 471 -26.75 -6.39 10.35
N GLY A 472 -26.60 -5.16 10.84
CA GLY A 472 -27.62 -4.14 10.69
C GLY A 472 -27.87 -3.74 9.24
N VAL A 473 -26.81 -3.61 8.43
CA VAL A 473 -26.92 -3.27 6.99
C VAL A 473 -27.62 -4.40 6.23
N ARG A 474 -27.20 -5.65 6.46
CA ARG A 474 -27.84 -6.83 5.85
C ARG A 474 -29.33 -6.92 6.22
N LEU A 475 -29.67 -6.66 7.48
CA LEU A 475 -31.05 -6.68 7.96
C LEU A 475 -31.93 -5.57 7.34
N HIS A 476 -31.40 -4.35 7.17
CA HIS A 476 -32.16 -3.27 6.51
C HIS A 476 -32.21 -3.41 4.99
N ALA A 477 -31.26 -4.14 4.40
CA ALA A 477 -31.36 -4.51 3.01
C ALA A 477 -32.40 -5.61 2.80
N SER A 478 -32.73 -6.45 3.80
CA SER A 478 -33.62 -7.61 3.63
C SER A 478 -35.12 -7.29 3.84
N LYS A 479 -35.97 -8.23 3.43
CA LYS A 479 -37.44 -8.18 3.63
C LYS A 479 -37.90 -8.28 5.09
N GLU A 480 -37.02 -8.64 6.02
CA GLU A 480 -37.38 -8.90 7.42
C GLU A 480 -37.78 -7.63 8.18
N ARG A 481 -37.18 -6.48 7.82
CA ARG A 481 -37.43 -5.20 8.50
C ARG A 481 -38.33 -4.25 7.71
N CYS A 482 -38.33 -4.37 6.38
CA CYS A 482 -39.18 -3.64 5.44
C CYS A 482 -39.09 -2.10 5.46
N ASP A 483 -38.17 -1.52 6.23
CA ASP A 483 -38.00 -0.07 6.38
C ASP A 483 -36.87 0.52 5.52
N PHE A 484 -36.10 -0.32 4.83
CA PHE A 484 -35.06 0.00 3.83
C PHE A 484 -34.31 1.32 4.07
N LYS A 485 -33.44 1.34 5.09
CA LYS A 485 -32.65 2.53 5.47
C LYS A 485 -31.19 2.43 5.02
N SER A 486 -30.79 3.33 4.11
CA SER A 486 -29.42 3.37 3.55
C SER A 486 -28.36 4.02 4.44
N GLU A 487 -28.74 4.72 5.51
CA GLU A 487 -27.81 5.45 6.39
C GLU A 487 -26.74 4.56 7.01
N LYS A 488 -27.11 3.34 7.43
CA LYS A 488 -26.16 2.39 8.01
C LYS A 488 -25.16 1.88 6.98
N ALA A 489 -25.60 1.62 5.74
CA ALA A 489 -24.73 1.19 4.66
C ALA A 489 -23.73 2.29 4.27
N ARG A 490 -24.19 3.56 4.19
CA ARG A 490 -23.30 4.71 3.95
C ARG A 490 -22.30 4.91 5.08
N ARG A 491 -22.73 4.75 6.35
CA ARG A 491 -21.83 4.82 7.50
C ARG A 491 -20.80 3.68 7.49
N ALA A 492 -21.20 2.46 7.14
CA ALA A 492 -20.30 1.32 7.00
C ALA A 492 -19.25 1.54 5.90
N LEU A 493 -19.67 2.08 4.74
CA LEU A 493 -18.73 2.48 3.68
C LEU A 493 -17.74 3.56 4.15
N ALA A 494 -18.22 4.58 4.87
CA ALA A 494 -17.35 5.62 5.42
C ALA A 494 -16.34 5.09 6.46
N LEU A 495 -16.73 4.10 7.27
CA LEU A 495 -15.82 3.43 8.21
C LEU A 495 -14.80 2.57 7.45
N LEU A 496 -15.23 1.85 6.41
CA LEU A 496 -14.34 1.04 5.58
C LEU A 496 -13.29 1.91 4.85
N ASP A 497 -13.66 3.10 4.37
CA ASP A 497 -12.72 4.06 3.78
C ASP A 497 -11.70 4.62 4.81
N GLY A 498 -11.97 4.52 6.11
CA GLY A 498 -11.05 4.88 7.19
C GLY A 498 -10.00 3.81 7.52
N LEU A 499 -10.20 2.57 7.06
CA LEU A 499 -9.30 1.44 7.31
C LEU A 499 -8.14 1.41 6.30
N PRO A 500 -7.03 0.72 6.63
CA PRO A 500 -5.96 0.47 5.67
C PRO A 500 -6.47 -0.22 4.38
N PRO A 501 -5.87 0.10 3.21
CA PRO A 501 -6.18 -0.60 1.97
C PRO A 501 -5.99 -2.12 2.12
N GLY A 502 -6.93 -2.92 1.61
CA GLY A 502 -6.89 -4.39 1.70
C GLY A 502 -7.70 -4.98 2.85
N CYS A 503 -8.13 -4.18 3.83
CA CYS A 503 -8.99 -4.66 4.93
C CYS A 503 -10.41 -5.01 4.48
N ASP A 504 -10.77 -4.65 3.25
CA ASP A 504 -12.03 -5.02 2.60
C ASP A 504 -12.09 -6.51 2.22
N ARG A 505 -10.96 -7.22 2.17
CA ARG A 505 -10.91 -8.63 1.73
C ARG A 505 -10.97 -9.67 2.85
N LEU A 506 -10.73 -9.26 4.09
CA LEU A 506 -10.52 -10.20 5.21
C LEU A 506 -11.82 -10.69 5.87
N SER A 507 -12.97 -10.14 5.51
CA SER A 507 -14.26 -10.49 6.10
C SER A 507 -14.98 -11.67 5.43
N ALA A 508 -14.39 -12.29 4.40
CA ALA A 508 -15.00 -13.41 3.68
C ALA A 508 -14.26 -14.74 3.95
N PRO A 509 -14.58 -15.47 5.03
CA PRO A 509 -14.08 -16.83 5.24
C PRO A 509 -14.77 -17.87 4.34
N GLN A 510 -15.52 -17.45 3.31
CA GLN A 510 -16.16 -18.37 2.37
C GLN A 510 -15.38 -18.42 1.06
N GLU A 511 -14.78 -19.59 0.81
CA GLU A 511 -14.21 -19.98 -0.48
C GLU A 511 -15.20 -19.64 -1.60
N GLY A 512 -14.88 -18.64 -2.43
CA GLY A 512 -15.66 -18.28 -3.62
C GLY A 512 -16.18 -16.83 -3.70
N ALA A 513 -16.10 -16.02 -2.64
CA ALA A 513 -16.50 -14.62 -2.71
C ALA A 513 -15.39 -13.76 -3.37
N ALA A 514 -15.39 -13.66 -4.69
CA ALA A 514 -14.46 -12.81 -5.46
C ALA A 514 -14.64 -11.30 -5.22
N ALA A 515 -15.69 -10.89 -4.50
CA ALA A 515 -16.05 -9.50 -4.23
C ALA A 515 -15.81 -9.16 -2.75
N GLY A 516 -14.95 -8.17 -2.48
CA GLY A 516 -14.65 -7.70 -1.12
C GLY A 516 -15.84 -7.01 -0.44
N LEU A 517 -15.71 -6.72 0.86
CA LEU A 517 -16.72 -6.10 1.72
C LEU A 517 -17.27 -4.77 1.15
N ARG A 518 -16.43 -4.01 0.46
CA ARG A 518 -16.86 -2.77 -0.24
C ARG A 518 -17.93 -3.06 -1.29
N ALA A 519 -17.71 -4.06 -2.11
CA ALA A 519 -18.63 -4.44 -3.18
C ALA A 519 -19.94 -5.03 -2.60
N GLU A 520 -19.85 -5.78 -1.50
CA GLU A 520 -21.04 -6.22 -0.75
C GLU A 520 -21.83 -5.01 -0.26
N LEU A 521 -21.19 -4.05 0.43
CA LEU A 521 -21.84 -2.85 0.95
C LEU A 521 -22.46 -1.97 -0.13
N GLU A 522 -21.78 -1.77 -1.26
CA GLU A 522 -22.31 -1.01 -2.39
C GLU A 522 -23.53 -1.71 -3.03
N THR A 523 -23.52 -3.05 -3.07
CA THR A 523 -24.65 -3.85 -3.55
C THR A 523 -25.84 -3.72 -2.61
N LEU A 524 -25.63 -3.91 -1.30
CA LEU A 524 -26.66 -3.78 -0.27
C LEU A 524 -27.23 -2.35 -0.23
N LEU A 525 -26.38 -1.32 -0.38
CA LEU A 525 -26.81 0.08 -0.47
C LEU A 525 -27.75 0.28 -1.66
N ARG A 526 -27.33 -0.16 -2.85
CA ARG A 526 -28.13 -0.02 -4.09
C ARG A 526 -29.46 -0.75 -3.99
N GLN A 527 -29.46 -1.97 -3.46
CA GLN A 527 -30.67 -2.75 -3.23
C GLN A 527 -31.62 -2.03 -2.26
N THR A 528 -31.09 -1.52 -1.15
CA THR A 528 -31.88 -0.77 -0.16
C THR A 528 -32.51 0.48 -0.76
N GLU A 529 -31.74 1.26 -1.53
CA GLU A 529 -32.25 2.47 -2.18
C GLU A 529 -33.28 2.17 -3.27
N LEU A 530 -33.05 1.13 -4.08
CA LEU A 530 -33.99 0.68 -5.11
C LEU A 530 -35.31 0.22 -4.51
N ARG A 531 -35.27 -0.62 -3.46
CA ARG A 531 -36.46 -1.14 -2.79
C ARG A 531 -37.29 -0.03 -2.19
N ARG A 532 -36.64 0.94 -1.53
CA ARG A 532 -37.32 2.13 -1.00
C ARG A 532 -37.96 2.96 -2.11
N ALA A 533 -37.24 3.21 -3.20
CA ALA A 533 -37.78 3.96 -4.33
C ALA A 533 -38.99 3.24 -4.97
N ASN A 534 -38.94 1.91 -5.08
CA ASN A 534 -40.06 1.10 -5.59
C ASN A 534 -41.29 1.17 -4.67
N GLN A 535 -41.09 1.13 -3.35
CA GLN A 535 -42.20 1.29 -2.39
C GLN A 535 -42.82 2.68 -2.43
N ASP A 536 -42.00 3.74 -2.47
CA ASP A 536 -42.49 5.12 -2.58
C ASP A 536 -43.23 5.35 -3.91
N ALA A 537 -42.71 4.81 -5.02
CA ALA A 537 -43.35 4.88 -6.32
C ALA A 537 -44.63 4.04 -6.41
N PHE A 538 -44.66 2.85 -5.80
CA PHE A 538 -45.84 2.01 -5.69
C PHE A 538 -46.97 2.79 -5.00
N ARG A 539 -46.66 3.43 -3.87
CA ARG A 539 -47.63 4.26 -3.14
C ARG A 539 -48.19 5.38 -3.99
N ALA A 540 -47.30 6.16 -4.63
CA ALA A 540 -47.70 7.30 -5.44
C ALA A 540 -48.56 6.85 -6.65
N SER A 541 -48.21 5.72 -7.27
CA SER A 541 -48.95 5.16 -8.39
C SER A 541 -50.32 4.64 -7.96
N ALA A 542 -50.41 3.93 -6.83
CA ALA A 542 -51.67 3.47 -6.24
C ALA A 542 -52.60 4.65 -5.86
N GLU A 543 -52.06 5.71 -5.26
CA GLU A 543 -52.82 6.94 -4.96
C GLU A 543 -53.31 7.63 -6.25
N THR A 544 -52.50 7.63 -7.30
CA THR A 544 -52.90 8.18 -8.61
C THR A 544 -54.01 7.34 -9.23
N ALA A 545 -53.90 6.01 -9.20
CA ALA A 545 -54.92 5.11 -9.70
C ALA A 545 -56.27 5.30 -8.99
N ARG A 546 -56.25 5.40 -7.65
CA ARG A 546 -57.45 5.70 -6.85
C ARG A 546 -58.09 7.04 -7.21
N LYS A 547 -57.28 8.08 -7.48
CA LYS A 547 -57.78 9.39 -7.94
C LYS A 547 -58.42 9.31 -9.33
N GLN A 548 -57.81 8.57 -10.27
CA GLN A 548 -58.38 8.39 -11.61
C GLN A 548 -59.66 7.57 -11.57
N GLU A 549 -59.71 6.54 -10.71
CA GLU A 549 -60.92 5.76 -10.49
C GLU A 549 -62.05 6.62 -9.90
N ALA A 550 -61.75 7.46 -8.91
CA ALA A 550 -62.72 8.41 -8.35
C ALA A 550 -63.17 9.49 -9.36
N ALA A 551 -62.31 9.85 -10.32
CA ALA A 551 -62.63 10.71 -11.45
C ALA A 551 -63.29 9.97 -12.62
N CYS A 552 -63.66 8.70 -12.44
CA CYS A 552 -64.37 7.86 -13.41
C CYS A 552 -63.57 7.58 -14.70
N ARG A 553 -62.24 7.65 -14.63
CA ARG A 553 -61.32 7.31 -15.73
C ARG A 553 -60.76 5.90 -15.52
N HIS A 554 -61.61 4.91 -15.74
CA HIS A 554 -61.34 3.51 -15.37
C HIS A 554 -60.17 2.88 -16.12
N GLU A 555 -59.92 3.28 -17.38
CA GLU A 555 -58.76 2.81 -18.16
C GLU A 555 -57.44 3.34 -17.59
N GLU A 556 -57.32 4.65 -17.41
CA GLU A 556 -56.14 5.31 -16.80
C GLU A 556 -55.88 4.76 -15.38
N ALA A 557 -56.94 4.49 -14.61
CA ALA A 557 -56.83 3.87 -13.29
C ALA A 557 -56.29 2.43 -13.36
N ALA A 558 -56.77 1.61 -14.29
CA ALA A 558 -56.31 0.23 -14.46
C ALA A 558 -54.84 0.16 -14.92
N GLU A 559 -54.41 1.06 -15.80
CA GLU A 559 -53.00 1.19 -16.20
C GLU A 559 -52.12 1.62 -15.02
N ALA A 560 -52.56 2.61 -14.23
CA ALA A 560 -51.83 3.06 -13.05
C ALA A 560 -51.72 1.97 -11.97
N TYR A 561 -52.80 1.21 -11.68
CA TYR A 561 -52.74 0.06 -10.77
C TYR A 561 -51.80 -1.04 -11.30
N ALA A 562 -51.85 -1.36 -12.60
CA ALA A 562 -50.95 -2.35 -13.20
C ALA A 562 -49.48 -1.90 -13.10
N SER A 563 -49.21 -0.62 -13.36
CA SER A 563 -47.89 -0.01 -13.18
C SER A 563 -47.43 -0.05 -11.73
N ALA A 564 -48.33 0.22 -10.76
CA ALA A 564 -48.03 0.10 -9.34
C ALA A 564 -47.59 -1.34 -9.00
N LEU A 565 -48.39 -2.35 -9.34
CA LEU A 565 -48.05 -3.75 -9.07
C LEU A 565 -46.71 -4.16 -9.68
N ALA A 566 -46.42 -3.72 -10.91
CA ALA A 566 -45.16 -4.02 -11.60
C ALA A 566 -43.92 -3.53 -10.83
N LEU A 567 -44.00 -2.41 -10.09
CA LEU A 567 -42.89 -1.89 -9.29
C LEU A 567 -42.47 -2.86 -8.18
N LEU A 568 -43.44 -3.46 -7.48
CA LEU A 568 -43.16 -4.44 -6.42
C LEU A 568 -42.94 -5.86 -6.96
N ASP A 569 -43.47 -6.20 -8.13
CA ASP A 569 -43.21 -7.49 -8.79
C ASP A 569 -41.75 -7.59 -9.30
N SER A 570 -41.12 -6.46 -9.61
CA SER A 570 -39.72 -6.40 -10.04
C SER A 570 -38.71 -6.79 -8.95
N ASP A 571 -39.10 -6.70 -7.67
CA ASP A 571 -38.29 -7.10 -6.51
C ASP A 571 -39.20 -7.64 -5.40
N GLY A 572 -39.36 -8.96 -5.35
CA GLY A 572 -40.24 -9.63 -4.38
C GLY A 572 -39.85 -9.40 -2.91
N GLU A 573 -38.64 -8.92 -2.61
CA GLU A 573 -38.26 -8.55 -1.25
C GLU A 573 -38.73 -7.14 -0.86
N ALA A 574 -39.03 -6.26 -1.82
CA ALA A 574 -39.69 -4.99 -1.57
C ALA A 574 -41.16 -5.16 -1.15
N ARG A 575 -41.74 -6.33 -1.46
CA ARG A 575 -43.10 -6.75 -1.10
C ARG A 575 -43.10 -7.31 0.32
N CYS A 576 -43.28 -6.43 1.30
CA CYS A 576 -43.20 -6.78 2.71
C CYS A 576 -44.09 -5.88 3.57
N GLY A 577 -44.43 -6.34 4.78
CA GLY A 577 -45.16 -5.55 5.77
C GLY A 577 -46.48 -4.95 5.21
N PRO A 578 -46.75 -3.65 5.44
CA PRO A 578 -47.94 -2.99 4.91
C PRO A 578 -48.05 -3.03 3.37
N TRP A 579 -46.92 -3.02 2.68
CA TRP A 579 -46.87 -3.01 1.21
C TRP A 579 -47.36 -4.32 0.59
N GLU A 580 -47.14 -5.46 1.27
CA GLU A 580 -47.71 -6.76 0.86
C GLU A 580 -49.24 -6.74 0.90
N SER A 581 -49.80 -6.13 1.96
CA SER A 581 -51.24 -6.01 2.14
C SER A 581 -51.86 -5.11 1.05
N ASP A 582 -51.29 -3.93 0.83
CA ASP A 582 -51.78 -2.99 -0.20
C ASP A 582 -51.62 -3.57 -1.61
N TYR A 583 -50.50 -4.24 -1.91
CA TYR A 583 -50.30 -4.95 -3.16
C TYR A 583 -51.40 -6.00 -3.38
N THR A 584 -51.69 -6.80 -2.36
CA THR A 584 -52.69 -7.86 -2.43
C THR A 584 -54.10 -7.30 -2.62
N ALA A 585 -54.45 -6.22 -1.91
CA ALA A 585 -55.72 -5.53 -2.06
C ALA A 585 -55.89 -4.98 -3.49
N ILE A 586 -54.87 -4.31 -4.03
CA ILE A 586 -54.92 -3.78 -5.40
C ILE A 586 -55.06 -4.92 -6.42
N ARG A 587 -54.27 -5.98 -6.27
CA ARG A 587 -54.26 -7.11 -7.20
C ARG A 587 -55.59 -7.87 -7.23
N LEU A 588 -56.20 -8.10 -6.07
CA LEU A 588 -57.41 -8.91 -5.95
C LEU A 588 -58.71 -8.10 -6.09
N GLN A 589 -58.70 -6.82 -5.75
CA GLN A 589 -59.92 -6.00 -5.68
C GLN A 589 -59.84 -4.79 -6.61
N ASP A 590 -58.90 -3.86 -6.39
CA ASP A 590 -58.95 -2.55 -7.06
C ASP A 590 -58.69 -2.66 -8.58
N LEU A 591 -57.69 -3.43 -9.02
CA LEU A 591 -57.38 -3.59 -10.44
C LEU A 591 -58.50 -4.32 -11.22
N PRO A 592 -59.05 -5.47 -10.75
CA PRO A 592 -60.21 -6.08 -11.39
C PRO A 592 -61.41 -5.14 -11.45
N ARG A 593 -61.68 -4.37 -10.38
CA ARG A 593 -62.78 -3.39 -10.33
C ARG A 593 -62.60 -2.29 -11.37
N ALA A 594 -61.41 -1.70 -11.48
CA ALA A 594 -61.11 -0.68 -12.50
C ALA A 594 -61.25 -1.23 -13.94
N ARG A 595 -60.76 -2.45 -14.21
CA ARG A 595 -60.92 -3.11 -15.52
C ARG A 595 -62.37 -3.38 -15.87
N ALA A 596 -63.16 -3.88 -14.90
CA ALA A 596 -64.59 -4.09 -15.09
C ALA A 596 -65.33 -2.78 -15.37
N GLY A 597 -64.95 -1.68 -14.72
CA GLY A 597 -65.52 -0.36 -14.94
C GLY A 597 -65.40 0.12 -16.40
N LYS A 598 -64.27 -0.14 -17.06
CA LYS A 598 -64.08 0.13 -18.49
C LYS A 598 -65.01 -0.72 -19.36
N ALA A 599 -65.02 -2.04 -19.14
CA ALA A 599 -65.86 -2.96 -19.91
C ALA A 599 -67.36 -2.63 -19.81
N ILE A 600 -67.80 -2.17 -18.64
CA ILE A 600 -69.18 -1.69 -18.44
C ILE A 600 -69.42 -0.40 -19.23
N SER A 601 -68.48 0.54 -19.25
CA SER A 601 -68.60 1.78 -20.04
C SER A 601 -68.72 1.48 -21.54
N ASP A 602 -67.86 0.60 -22.05
CA ASP A 602 -67.84 0.20 -23.46
C ASP A 602 -69.14 -0.55 -23.85
N ASP A 603 -69.63 -1.46 -23.00
CA ASP A 603 -70.90 -2.16 -23.19
C ASP A 603 -72.09 -1.20 -23.18
N VAL A 604 -72.10 -0.22 -22.27
CA VAL A 604 -73.14 0.82 -22.21
C VAL A 604 -73.12 1.67 -23.48
N GLU A 605 -71.95 2.13 -23.93
CA GLU A 605 -71.83 2.89 -25.17
C GLU A 605 -72.25 2.09 -26.41
N ALA A 606 -71.84 0.82 -26.51
CA ALA A 606 -72.25 -0.06 -27.60
C ALA A 606 -73.77 -0.24 -27.66
N LYS A 607 -74.41 -0.48 -26.50
CA LYS A 607 -75.88 -0.59 -26.41
C LYS A 607 -76.60 0.72 -26.72
N LEU A 608 -76.00 1.86 -26.36
CA LEU A 608 -76.53 3.17 -26.74
C LEU A 608 -76.48 3.37 -28.26
N VAL A 609 -75.42 2.94 -28.93
CA VAL A 609 -75.30 2.99 -30.40
C VAL A 609 -76.28 2.03 -31.07
N GLU A 610 -76.41 0.80 -30.56
CA GLU A 610 -77.36 -0.19 -31.07
C GLU A 610 -78.80 0.36 -30.98
N ALA A 611 -79.18 0.92 -29.83
CA ALA A 611 -80.49 1.51 -29.61
C ALA A 611 -80.79 2.70 -30.53
N GLN A 612 -79.79 3.47 -30.95
CA GLN A 612 -79.97 4.58 -31.91
C GLN A 612 -80.34 4.10 -33.33
N SER A 613 -79.97 2.87 -33.68
CA SER A 613 -80.23 2.26 -34.99
C SER A 613 -81.46 1.36 -35.04
N ALA A 614 -82.09 1.09 -33.89
CA ALA A 614 -83.27 0.26 -33.76
C ALA A 614 -84.57 1.03 -34.03
N ASP A 615 -85.65 0.31 -34.30
CA ASP A 615 -87.00 0.90 -34.30
C ASP A 615 -87.42 1.29 -32.86
N HIS A 616 -88.48 2.09 -32.71
CA HIS A 616 -88.88 2.61 -31.40
C HIS A 616 -89.09 1.51 -30.34
N ALA A 617 -89.69 0.38 -30.72
CA ALA A 617 -89.89 -0.76 -29.82
C ALA A 617 -88.56 -1.46 -29.47
N GLY A 618 -87.67 -1.68 -30.43
CA GLY A 618 -86.35 -2.27 -30.22
C GLY A 618 -85.42 -1.40 -29.38
N ALA A 619 -85.45 -0.08 -29.58
CA ALA A 619 -84.67 0.86 -28.77
C ALA A 619 -85.08 0.80 -27.29
N LEU A 620 -86.38 0.75 -26.99
CA LEU A 620 -86.87 0.66 -25.61
C LEU A 620 -86.55 -0.67 -24.93
N ALA A 621 -86.56 -1.77 -25.70
CA ALA A 621 -86.17 -3.10 -25.20
C ALA A 621 -84.68 -3.15 -24.79
N ILE A 622 -83.82 -2.35 -25.43
CA ILE A 622 -82.39 -2.25 -25.10
C ILE A 622 -82.14 -1.25 -23.96
N LEU A 623 -82.76 -0.07 -24.01
CA LEU A 623 -82.46 1.05 -23.10
C LEU A 623 -83.03 0.88 -21.69
N THR A 624 -84.23 0.30 -21.53
CA THR A 624 -84.87 0.16 -20.20
C THR A 624 -84.06 -0.75 -19.27
N PRO A 625 -83.64 -1.96 -19.71
CA PRO A 625 -82.75 -2.80 -18.90
C PRO A 625 -81.36 -2.18 -18.69
N LEU A 626 -80.88 -1.36 -19.65
CA LEU A 626 -79.60 -0.68 -19.54
C LEU A 626 -79.59 0.38 -18.42
N ILE A 627 -80.65 1.20 -18.33
CA ILE A 627 -80.79 2.21 -17.27
C ILE A 627 -80.87 1.53 -15.90
N ALA A 628 -81.72 0.50 -15.77
CA ALA A 628 -81.84 -0.26 -14.51
C ALA A 628 -80.52 -0.92 -14.10
N ARG A 629 -79.74 -1.41 -15.07
CA ARG A 629 -78.41 -1.98 -14.84
C ARG A 629 -77.40 -0.91 -14.41
N ILE A 630 -77.43 0.30 -14.97
CA ILE A 630 -76.55 1.40 -14.54
C ILE A 630 -76.90 1.84 -13.11
N ASP A 631 -78.20 1.90 -12.78
CA ASP A 631 -78.67 2.33 -11.45
C ASP A 631 -78.30 1.36 -10.33
N SER A 632 -78.10 0.08 -10.66
CA SER A 632 -77.67 -0.95 -9.70
C SER A 632 -76.15 -1.04 -9.51
N LEU A 633 -75.34 -0.28 -10.26
CA LEU A 633 -73.89 -0.25 -10.08
C LEU A 633 -73.48 0.55 -8.84
N GLU A 634 -72.53 0.04 -8.07
CA GLU A 634 -71.93 0.77 -6.94
C GLU A 634 -71.27 2.09 -7.39
N SER A 635 -70.74 2.13 -8.62
CA SER A 635 -70.15 3.31 -9.27
C SER A 635 -71.13 4.09 -10.15
N ARG A 636 -72.45 4.03 -9.88
CA ARG A 636 -73.50 4.72 -10.68
C ARG A 636 -73.21 6.20 -10.98
N SER A 637 -72.51 6.92 -10.09
CA SER A 637 -72.12 8.33 -10.30
C SER A 637 -71.23 8.51 -11.53
N CYS A 638 -70.39 7.54 -11.85
CA CYS A 638 -69.48 7.57 -13.00
C CYS A 638 -70.20 7.40 -14.35
N TYR A 639 -71.37 6.78 -14.33
CA TYR A 639 -72.14 6.50 -15.54
C TYR A 639 -73.32 7.46 -15.73
N GLN A 640 -73.45 8.52 -14.92
CA GLN A 640 -74.58 9.45 -14.98
C GLN A 640 -74.77 10.11 -16.35
N ALA A 641 -73.67 10.46 -17.03
CA ALA A 641 -73.75 11.06 -18.38
C ALA A 641 -74.30 10.05 -19.41
N LEU A 642 -73.83 8.80 -19.35
CA LEU A 642 -74.31 7.72 -20.22
C LEU A 642 -75.75 7.32 -19.89
N ARG A 643 -76.10 7.29 -18.61
CA ARG A 643 -77.47 7.10 -18.10
C ARG A 643 -78.40 8.18 -18.64
N LYS A 644 -78.01 9.46 -18.54
CA LYS A 644 -78.80 10.58 -19.07
C LYS A 644 -78.99 10.48 -20.58
N LYS A 645 -77.94 10.11 -21.31
CA LYS A 645 -78.03 9.84 -22.76
C LYS A 645 -78.97 8.67 -23.07
N ALA A 646 -78.97 7.61 -22.23
CA ALA A 646 -79.90 6.50 -22.34
C ALA A 646 -81.36 6.95 -22.11
N GLU A 647 -81.60 7.79 -21.10
CA GLU A 647 -82.92 8.36 -20.80
C GLU A 647 -83.42 9.28 -21.92
N GLU A 648 -82.55 10.12 -22.48
CA GLU A 648 -82.86 10.99 -23.62
C GLU A 648 -83.26 10.17 -24.86
N LEU A 649 -82.51 9.10 -25.17
CA LEU A 649 -82.84 8.19 -26.27
C LEU A 649 -84.13 7.40 -26.00
N ALA A 650 -84.36 6.95 -24.77
CA ALA A 650 -85.59 6.26 -24.38
C ALA A 650 -86.80 7.18 -24.50
N SER A 651 -86.65 8.45 -24.12
CA SER A 651 -87.70 9.45 -24.27
C SER A 651 -88.01 9.75 -25.74
N ALA A 652 -86.99 9.88 -26.58
CA ALA A 652 -87.15 10.06 -28.03
C ALA A 652 -87.82 8.85 -28.71
N ALA A 653 -87.66 7.65 -28.17
CA ALA A 653 -88.30 6.43 -28.64
C ALA A 653 -89.75 6.22 -28.12
N GLY A 654 -90.32 7.21 -27.41
CA GLY A 654 -91.72 7.22 -26.99
C GLY A 654 -91.97 6.81 -25.54
N LEU A 655 -90.92 6.68 -24.71
CA LEU A 655 -91.08 6.47 -23.27
C LEU A 655 -91.33 7.82 -22.57
N ALA A 656 -92.54 8.03 -22.06
CA ALA A 656 -92.81 9.13 -21.14
C ALA A 656 -92.23 8.79 -19.75
N LEU A 657 -90.95 9.09 -19.54
CA LEU A 657 -90.30 8.94 -18.24
C LEU A 657 -90.68 10.11 -17.33
N GLY A 658 -91.73 9.95 -16.53
CA GLY A 658 -92.00 10.78 -15.36
C GLY A 658 -91.21 10.29 -14.14
N PRO A 659 -90.83 11.17 -13.19
CA PRO A 659 -90.05 10.76 -12.04
C PRO A 659 -90.92 9.95 -11.08
N GLY A 660 -90.67 8.64 -11.03
CA GLY A 660 -91.13 7.74 -9.97
C GLY A 660 -92.56 7.22 -10.12
N GLU A 661 -92.71 6.09 -10.80
CA GLU A 661 -93.62 5.03 -10.37
C GLU A 661 -93.17 3.70 -11.00
N ALA A 662 -92.95 2.71 -10.13
CA ALA A 662 -92.46 1.40 -10.48
C ALA A 662 -93.50 0.62 -11.28
N ALA A 663 -93.10 0.07 -12.43
CA ALA A 663 -93.81 -1.03 -13.04
C ALA A 663 -93.31 -2.34 -12.41
N GLU A 664 -94.16 -2.95 -11.59
CA GLU A 664 -94.02 -4.31 -11.07
C GLU A 664 -93.88 -5.30 -12.23
N GLY A 665 -92.66 -5.78 -12.43
CA GLY A 665 -92.35 -7.02 -13.13
C GLY A 665 -91.44 -7.83 -12.23
N THR A 666 -92.00 -8.47 -11.21
CA THR A 666 -91.31 -9.38 -10.28
C THR A 666 -90.52 -10.45 -11.03
N PRO A 667 -89.18 -10.52 -10.87
CA PRO A 667 -88.47 -11.78 -10.91
C PRO A 667 -88.73 -12.53 -9.59
N SER A 668 -88.74 -13.86 -9.65
CA SER A 668 -89.00 -14.75 -8.51
C SER A 668 -88.12 -14.43 -7.29
N LYS A 669 -88.76 -14.32 -6.13
CA LYS A 669 -88.17 -13.98 -4.83
C LYS A 669 -87.27 -15.09 -4.24
N ASP A 670 -87.30 -16.29 -4.82
CA ASP A 670 -86.60 -17.45 -4.26
C ASP A 670 -85.11 -17.51 -4.64
N ASP A 671 -84.69 -16.98 -5.81
CA ASP A 671 -83.27 -17.04 -6.24
C ASP A 671 -82.41 -15.92 -5.60
N THR A 672 -83.03 -14.81 -5.20
CA THR A 672 -82.31 -13.66 -4.62
C THR A 672 -82.06 -13.83 -3.13
N ASP A 673 -82.99 -14.44 -2.38
CA ASP A 673 -82.79 -14.75 -0.97
C ASP A 673 -81.82 -15.93 -0.75
N GLU A 674 -81.67 -16.82 -1.74
CA GLU A 674 -80.67 -17.90 -1.72
C GLU A 674 -79.27 -17.40 -2.09
N ALA A 675 -79.15 -16.47 -3.05
CA ALA A 675 -77.88 -15.80 -3.37
C ALA A 675 -77.41 -14.86 -2.24
N ILE A 676 -78.32 -14.13 -1.59
CA ILE A 676 -77.99 -13.29 -0.42
C ILE A 676 -77.60 -14.16 0.77
N ARG A 677 -78.25 -15.32 1.00
CA ARG A 677 -77.82 -16.29 2.02
C ARG A 677 -76.50 -16.98 1.69
N ALA A 678 -76.20 -17.23 0.41
CA ALA A 678 -74.91 -17.79 -0.01
C ALA A 678 -73.76 -16.79 0.18
N VAL A 679 -73.99 -15.50 -0.12
CA VAL A 679 -73.00 -14.45 0.09
C VAL A 679 -72.85 -14.09 1.57
N SER A 680 -73.94 -14.06 2.36
CA SER A 680 -73.86 -13.82 3.80
C SER A 680 -73.19 -14.98 4.53
N SER A 681 -73.46 -16.23 4.12
CA SER A 681 -72.80 -17.40 4.71
C SER A 681 -71.33 -17.52 4.31
N GLU A 682 -70.94 -17.12 3.09
CA GLU A 682 -69.52 -17.09 2.72
C GLU A 682 -68.78 -15.93 3.39
N ARG A 683 -69.44 -14.80 3.64
CA ARG A 683 -68.89 -13.70 4.43
C ARG A 683 -68.72 -14.09 5.90
N GLU A 684 -69.70 -14.76 6.51
CA GLU A 684 -69.55 -15.33 7.86
C GLU A 684 -68.53 -16.48 7.93
N ARG A 685 -68.28 -17.19 6.82
CA ARG A 685 -67.23 -18.21 6.74
C ARG A 685 -65.85 -17.56 6.69
N LEU A 686 -65.68 -16.51 5.89
CA LEU A 686 -64.44 -15.75 5.79
C LEU A 686 -64.11 -15.01 7.09
N ASP A 687 -65.11 -14.39 7.73
CA ASP A 687 -64.93 -13.71 9.03
C ASP A 687 -64.53 -14.71 10.14
N ARG A 688 -65.03 -15.96 10.11
CA ARG A 688 -64.60 -17.04 11.01
C ARG A 688 -63.17 -17.51 10.73
N ILE A 689 -62.78 -17.66 9.47
CA ILE A 689 -61.40 -18.02 9.09
C ILE A 689 -60.43 -16.92 9.52
N GLU A 690 -60.82 -15.65 9.41
CA GLU A 690 -60.01 -14.51 9.85
C GLU A 690 -59.92 -14.42 11.38
N ALA A 691 -61.01 -14.71 12.10
CA ALA A 691 -61.01 -14.81 13.56
C ALA A 691 -60.13 -15.96 14.06
N GLU A 692 -60.24 -17.16 13.46
CA GLU A 692 -59.40 -18.32 13.78
C GLU A 692 -57.91 -18.07 13.46
N ARG A 693 -57.61 -17.34 12.38
CA ARG A 693 -56.24 -16.94 12.03
C ARG A 693 -55.68 -15.95 13.05
N ARG A 694 -56.46 -14.94 13.47
CA ARG A 694 -56.06 -13.99 14.52
C ARG A 694 -55.88 -14.68 15.87
N GLU A 695 -56.69 -15.69 16.17
CA GLU A 695 -56.58 -16.47 17.42
C GLU A 695 -55.38 -17.42 17.38
N ARG A 696 -55.04 -18.02 16.23
CA ARG A 696 -53.79 -18.78 16.03
C ARG A 696 -52.55 -17.89 16.08
N GLU A 697 -52.60 -16.68 15.54
CA GLU A 697 -51.51 -15.69 15.65
C GLU A 697 -51.36 -15.18 17.08
N ARG A 698 -52.46 -15.08 17.85
CA ARG A 698 -52.42 -14.73 19.27
C ARG A 698 -51.88 -15.89 20.13
N LEU A 699 -52.25 -17.13 19.85
CA LEU A 699 -51.73 -18.33 20.53
C LEU A 699 -50.28 -18.65 20.16
N SER A 700 -49.79 -18.21 18.98
CA SER A 700 -48.37 -18.31 18.61
C SER A 700 -47.50 -17.17 19.15
N GLN A 701 -48.13 -16.08 19.63
CA GLN A 701 -47.48 -14.95 20.31
C GLN A 701 -47.64 -15.01 21.84
N GLU A 702 -48.40 -15.96 22.41
CA GLU A 702 -48.36 -16.24 23.84
C GLU A 702 -47.03 -16.92 24.20
N PRO A 703 -46.20 -16.32 25.10
CA PRO A 703 -44.97 -16.94 25.53
C PRO A 703 -45.30 -18.24 26.27
N SER A 704 -44.72 -19.34 25.81
CA SER A 704 -44.67 -20.59 26.56
C SER A 704 -44.01 -20.33 27.92
N ILE A 705 -44.83 -20.09 28.94
CA ILE A 705 -44.41 -20.26 30.34
C ILE A 705 -44.26 -21.76 30.53
N ARG A 706 -43.08 -22.27 30.17
CA ARG A 706 -42.58 -23.55 30.68
C ARG A 706 -42.47 -23.37 32.20
N SER A 707 -43.49 -23.83 32.92
CA SER A 707 -43.36 -24.15 34.34
C SER A 707 -42.42 -25.36 34.46
N GLY A 708 -41.12 -25.10 34.41
CA GLY A 708 -40.10 -26.03 34.87
C GLY A 708 -40.17 -26.13 36.38
N ARG A 709 -41.12 -26.93 36.88
CA ARG A 709 -41.12 -27.41 38.25
C ARG A 709 -40.07 -28.53 38.32
N GLU A 710 -38.81 -28.17 38.56
CA GLU A 710 -37.80 -29.14 39.00
C GLU A 710 -38.11 -29.51 40.47
N PRO A 711 -38.22 -30.81 40.80
CA PRO A 711 -38.25 -31.26 42.18
C PRO A 711 -36.84 -31.19 42.78
N ALA A 712 -36.77 -30.71 44.01
CA ALA A 712 -35.56 -30.71 44.83
C ALA A 712 -35.00 -32.12 45.04
N ALA A 713 -33.70 -32.29 44.83
CA ALA A 713 -32.90 -33.37 45.40
C ALA A 713 -31.47 -32.89 45.72
N THR A 714 -31.28 -32.59 47.01
CA THR A 714 -30.17 -32.92 47.92
C THR A 714 -28.69 -32.70 47.50
N PRO A 715 -27.86 -32.07 48.38
CA PRO A 715 -26.42 -31.92 48.18
C PRO A 715 -25.61 -33.08 48.82
N GLU A 716 -24.66 -33.65 48.07
CA GLU A 716 -23.50 -34.41 48.58
C GLU A 716 -22.24 -33.76 47.97
N LYS A 717 -21.41 -33.07 48.76
CA LYS A 717 -20.24 -33.54 49.53
C LYS A 717 -19.15 -34.27 48.73
N GLY A 718 -17.98 -33.64 48.70
CA GLY A 718 -16.64 -34.26 48.55
C GLY A 718 -16.24 -34.53 47.10
N GLY A 719 -15.03 -34.26 46.63
CA GLY A 719 -13.77 -33.89 47.27
C GLY A 719 -12.68 -33.91 46.18
N GLN A 720 -11.67 -33.08 46.38
CA GLN A 720 -10.37 -33.07 45.68
C GLN A 720 -9.66 -34.44 45.74
N PRO A 721 -8.63 -34.72 44.89
CA PRO A 721 -7.55 -33.83 44.43
C PRO A 721 -7.66 -33.33 42.99
#